data_AF-A0A815V208-F1
#
_entry.id   AF-A0A815V208-F1
#
_cell.length_a   1.000
_cell.length_b   1.000
_cell.length_c   1.000
_cell.angle_alpha   90.00
_cell.angle_beta   90.00
_cell.angle_gamma   90.00
#
_symmetry.space_group_name_H-M   'P 1'
#
loop_
_entity.id
_entity.type
_entity.pdbx_description
1 polymer ?
#
loop_
_entity_poly.entity_id
_entity_poly.type
_entity_poly.pdbx_seq_one_letter_code
_entity_poly.pdbx_strand_id
1 'polypeptide(L)'
;MSCIGPFKFNDGYPTERKVIDASGRLGSLYNTATDSLIDRHSVQPSEIKPPNKRSICRVFSGDQSREPTSFLGNIGFDDGVQRSIRLQMVVPSGIGRFIEYRQPINANTRFLYYCYKTRKETLNIKARKADRIVAPPQGPTEATHMITKIKWGIEILCVIQISKNQSIEAIDQLLSRISHQLQRNEVPVQLTNDDRRLINQLNNMTIYGSELCVDDPNTSLLTILNRIQEWQTNENFHQPILYIMQPLRWLYNNIQFQEPCFKPDHANVHLDRIEPMSKRIENQLKHLHQLFIDLPTNYLSPVLNEQLKVVRQKYSVLLDAQENLNERLRKVIPDVRRNRRDPQELDQIISDERYGCLHKDEIDTFQITIERLLAKAILIEKLTKNHIEYLNAFDLRPNEMSSFKNEDIDIIIKRSCSNDKHSVILWYSSDRLKREQPDRWEQIYQQITSQRHQAIKLIYVDFTNCQERLDGFTVVQLPPKGRSETQLDSLTDIRPQPPRTTSVPKQPLPSQEQERRSITPPPFPTTLPNISYSTSPKTELNVLLLGETGVGKSTFINAFINYLKFDTLHQAERGQPIVLIPVSFLLTVGDQFDEVVVDFGDIDPNESYERHGQSVTQQCKSYLFDLNDKYSLRLIDTPGIGDTRGIDQDTKNIDHILTYISNLSHVNAICLLLKPNTSRLNIFFRSCINQLLTYISPAGYKNIIFCFTNSRATFYAPGDTGPLLQKMLVDGNFNIPFQKTNTFCFDSESFRYLAARKRHINFDHDQEKEYTDSWNTSVTESIRLLNYIQTRQPYYLKWLSPRKAMIDISMLARPIIETLRLIIYNWKLNEAKLFFNQIILNSNPIDFEMCTCCAQSNAVEVGPFWITEYQRVALGNYVNQHHVCSSNGKHFLVEAMVQHEFIDEPAGLKNERWQSSFNNFLLKCDRLIHYLRQQGLLTHDDDPFQCIIERFLEEELQISQIQHIDSNMNRKVREVLQSIKQKRQLNSQQLSETNEKLSLNQVYQIINEFTGIPTIQKQIDSIKTSRQLKMKIHECKIQTNAIQNRAFSRLSNSLE
;
A
#
# COMPACT_ATOMS: atom_id res chain seq x y z
N MET A 1 -32.69 -44.89 27.75
CA MET A 1 -33.72 -43.84 27.89
C MET A 1 -33.40 -43.11 29.20
N SER A 2 -33.20 -41.80 29.32
CA SER A 2 -33.57 -40.64 28.52
C SER A 2 -32.64 -39.48 28.94
N CYS A 3 -32.09 -38.74 27.97
CA CYS A 3 -31.66 -37.33 28.07
C CYS A 3 -31.24 -36.84 26.66
N ILE A 4 -31.97 -37.25 25.63
CA ILE A 4 -32.07 -36.48 24.39
C ILE A 4 -33.26 -35.58 24.65
N GLY A 5 -33.00 -34.34 25.08
CA GLY A 5 -34.06 -33.34 25.17
C GLY A 5 -34.76 -33.21 23.82
N PRO A 6 -36.07 -32.92 23.79
CA PRO A 6 -36.76 -32.69 22.53
C PRO A 6 -36.04 -31.55 21.80
N PHE A 7 -35.87 -31.71 20.48
CA PHE A 7 -35.37 -30.66 19.60
C PHE A 7 -35.98 -29.31 20.02
N LYS A 8 -35.17 -28.38 20.54
CA LYS A 8 -35.61 -26.99 20.53
C LYS A 8 -35.74 -26.62 19.06
N PHE A 9 -36.82 -25.93 18.71
CA PHE A 9 -37.21 -25.65 17.32
C PHE A 9 -36.05 -25.15 16.42
N ASN A 10 -34.97 -24.57 16.95
CA ASN A 10 -33.88 -23.94 16.19
C ASN A 10 -32.65 -24.81 15.84
N ASP A 11 -32.50 -26.05 16.32
CA ASP A 11 -31.21 -26.77 16.20
C ASP A 11 -30.91 -27.38 14.81
N GLY A 12 -31.80 -27.24 13.82
CA GLY A 12 -31.64 -27.86 12.49
C GLY A 12 -31.98 -26.97 11.29
N TYR A 13 -32.21 -25.67 11.51
CA TYR A 13 -32.54 -24.76 10.42
C TYR A 13 -31.29 -24.31 9.66
N PRO A 14 -31.35 -24.28 8.33
CA PRO A 14 -30.25 -23.79 7.52
C PRO A 14 -30.10 -22.28 7.67
N THR A 15 -28.85 -21.84 7.81
CA THR A 15 -28.48 -20.44 7.83
C THR A 15 -28.09 -20.01 6.42
N GLU A 16 -28.73 -18.97 5.90
CA GLU A 16 -28.32 -18.33 4.64
C GLU A 16 -27.35 -17.17 4.93
N ARG A 17 -26.25 -17.11 4.19
CA ARG A 17 -25.28 -16.01 4.24
C ARG A 17 -24.91 -15.54 2.86
N LYS A 18 -24.89 -14.21 2.69
CA LYS A 18 -24.29 -13.58 1.52
C LYS A 18 -22.81 -13.94 1.49
N VAL A 19 -22.28 -14.23 0.30
CA VAL A 19 -20.87 -14.61 0.17
C VAL A 19 -19.99 -13.40 0.41
N ILE A 20 -19.13 -13.51 1.43
CA ILE A 20 -18.08 -12.55 1.78
C ILE A 20 -16.73 -13.03 1.27
N ASP A 21 -16.50 -14.34 1.29
CA ASP A 21 -15.33 -15.04 0.75
C ASP A 21 -15.80 -16.08 -0.28
N ALA A 22 -15.47 -15.86 -1.56
CA ALA A 22 -15.89 -16.71 -2.69
C ALA A 22 -15.14 -18.05 -2.80
N SER A 23 -14.17 -18.31 -1.93
CA SER A 23 -13.39 -19.56 -1.93
C SER A 23 -14.13 -20.76 -1.33
N GLY A 24 -15.25 -20.54 -0.62
CA GLY A 24 -16.06 -21.60 -0.04
C GLY A 24 -16.60 -22.60 -1.06
N ARG A 25 -16.58 -23.89 -0.72
CA ARG A 25 -17.10 -25.00 -1.54
C ARG A 25 -18.04 -25.88 -0.71
N LEU A 26 -18.79 -26.76 -1.39
CA LEU A 26 -19.69 -27.69 -0.69
C LEU A 26 -18.89 -28.56 0.29
N GLY A 27 -19.38 -28.68 1.51
CA GLY A 27 -18.69 -29.38 2.60
C GLY A 27 -17.73 -28.50 3.39
N SER A 28 -17.38 -27.29 2.94
CA SER A 28 -16.50 -26.39 3.70
C SER A 28 -17.12 -26.00 5.03
N LEU A 29 -16.27 -25.83 6.05
CA LEU A 29 -16.66 -25.47 7.40
C LEU A 29 -16.66 -23.95 7.57
N TYR A 30 -17.67 -23.43 8.28
CA TYR A 30 -17.92 -22.01 8.41
C TYR A 30 -18.21 -21.63 9.87
N ASN A 31 -17.70 -20.49 10.28
CA ASN A 31 -17.98 -19.88 11.57
C ASN A 31 -18.96 -18.70 11.40
N THR A 32 -20.24 -18.96 11.62
CA THR A 32 -21.30 -17.93 11.55
C THR A 32 -21.22 -16.86 12.64
N ALA A 33 -20.43 -17.07 13.70
CA ALA A 33 -20.28 -16.06 14.75
C ALA A 33 -19.29 -14.94 14.34
N THR A 34 -18.29 -15.28 13.54
CA THR A 34 -17.26 -14.38 13.00
C THR A 34 -17.41 -14.12 11.51
N ASP A 35 -18.35 -14.80 10.85
CA ASP A 35 -18.56 -14.83 9.40
C ASP A 35 -17.30 -15.21 8.60
N SER A 36 -16.53 -16.18 9.11
CA SER A 36 -15.28 -16.67 8.50
C SER A 36 -15.36 -18.13 8.04
N LEU A 37 -14.67 -18.44 6.95
CA LEU A 37 -14.44 -19.81 6.49
C LEU A 37 -13.31 -20.43 7.32
N ILE A 38 -13.52 -21.61 7.89
CA ILE A 38 -12.54 -22.27 8.78
C ILE A 38 -11.71 -23.29 7.99
N ASP A 39 -12.39 -24.28 7.39
CA ASP A 39 -11.75 -25.33 6.60
C ASP A 39 -12.41 -25.45 5.23
N ARG A 40 -11.58 -25.54 4.20
CA ARG A 40 -12.02 -25.64 2.80
C ARG A 40 -12.12 -27.12 2.42
N HIS A 41 -13.34 -27.64 2.39
CA HIS A 41 -13.63 -28.92 1.74
C HIS A 41 -14.36 -28.68 0.43
N SER A 42 -14.05 -29.51 -0.57
CA SER A 42 -14.69 -29.49 -1.88
C SER A 42 -15.32 -30.85 -2.16
N VAL A 43 -16.62 -30.96 -1.92
CA VAL A 43 -17.41 -32.16 -2.16
C VAL A 43 -18.23 -32.00 -3.42
N GLN A 44 -18.31 -33.05 -4.23
CA GLN A 44 -19.15 -33.05 -5.43
C GLN A 44 -20.64 -32.89 -5.05
N PRO A 45 -21.40 -32.07 -5.79
CA PRO A 45 -22.81 -31.86 -5.52
C PRO A 45 -23.61 -33.14 -5.77
N SER A 46 -24.52 -33.46 -4.85
CA SER A 46 -25.49 -34.54 -5.06
C SER A 46 -26.64 -34.14 -5.99
N GLU A 47 -26.89 -32.84 -6.11
CA GLU A 47 -27.96 -32.28 -6.93
C GLU A 47 -27.56 -30.89 -7.43
N ILE A 48 -27.82 -30.63 -8.71
CA ILE A 48 -27.67 -29.33 -9.35
C ILE A 48 -29.03 -28.94 -9.91
N LYS A 49 -29.60 -27.83 -9.45
CA LYS A 49 -30.89 -27.31 -9.91
C LYS A 49 -30.78 -25.85 -10.33
N PRO A 50 -31.57 -25.40 -11.33
CA PRO A 50 -31.70 -23.98 -11.59
C PRO A 50 -32.42 -23.29 -10.41
N PRO A 51 -32.07 -22.03 -10.07
CA PRO A 51 -32.73 -21.30 -9.00
C PRO A 51 -34.11 -20.79 -9.43
N ASN A 52 -35.07 -20.76 -8.50
CA ASN A 52 -36.45 -20.30 -8.76
C ASN A 52 -36.53 -18.84 -9.23
N LYS A 53 -35.69 -17.96 -8.66
CA LYS A 53 -35.55 -16.57 -9.09
C LYS A 53 -34.13 -16.37 -9.62
N ARG A 54 -34.03 -16.15 -10.94
CA ARG A 54 -32.75 -16.03 -11.64
C ARG A 54 -32.20 -14.61 -11.60
N SER A 55 -33.00 -13.60 -11.90
CA SER A 55 -32.54 -12.22 -11.98
C SER A 55 -33.04 -11.34 -10.83
N ILE A 56 -32.15 -10.51 -10.29
CA ILE A 56 -32.43 -9.44 -9.32
C ILE A 56 -31.68 -8.21 -9.79
N CYS A 57 -32.38 -7.11 -10.03
CA CYS A 57 -31.78 -5.81 -10.24
C CYS A 57 -32.40 -4.79 -9.29
N ARG A 58 -31.61 -3.88 -8.72
CA ARG A 58 -32.08 -2.82 -7.83
C ARG A 58 -31.39 -1.51 -8.19
N VAL A 59 -32.15 -0.42 -8.14
CA VAL A 59 -31.64 0.95 -8.25
C VAL A 59 -31.98 1.68 -6.97
N PHE A 60 -31.02 2.41 -6.40
CA PHE A 60 -31.22 3.24 -5.21
C PHE A 60 -30.29 4.45 -5.22
N SER A 61 -30.64 5.47 -4.42
CA SER A 61 -29.89 6.72 -4.32
C SER A 61 -29.04 6.80 -3.06
N GLY A 62 -27.96 7.59 -3.14
CA GLY A 62 -27.14 7.96 -1.98
C GLY A 62 -27.79 9.05 -1.13
N ASP A 63 -27.29 9.20 0.09
CA ASP A 63 -27.56 10.33 0.98
C ASP A 63 -26.23 10.81 1.60
N GLN A 64 -26.14 12.10 1.96
CA GLN A 64 -24.91 12.71 2.50
C GLN A 64 -24.52 12.17 3.89
N SER A 65 -25.35 11.33 4.51
CA SER A 65 -25.26 10.96 5.93
C SER A 65 -24.79 9.51 6.16
N ARG A 66 -24.60 8.73 5.09
CA ARG A 66 -24.39 7.29 5.17
C ARG A 66 -23.09 6.86 4.50
N GLU A 67 -22.32 6.08 5.27
CA GLU A 67 -21.14 5.39 4.77
C GLU A 67 -21.51 4.21 3.86
N PRO A 68 -20.58 3.74 3.01
CA PRO A 68 -20.80 2.57 2.15
C PRO A 68 -21.36 1.35 2.90
N THR A 69 -20.88 1.09 4.13
CA THR A 69 -21.36 -0.01 4.97
C THR A 69 -22.88 0.02 5.20
N SER A 70 -23.50 1.21 5.21
CA SER A 70 -24.95 1.38 5.41
C SER A 70 -25.81 0.98 4.22
N PHE A 71 -25.22 0.76 3.04
CA PHE A 71 -25.95 0.32 1.84
C PHE A 71 -25.73 -1.17 1.53
N LEU A 72 -24.95 -1.88 2.34
CA LEU A 72 -24.73 -3.32 2.17
C LEU A 72 -26.04 -4.13 2.25
N GLY A 73 -26.99 -3.69 3.09
CA GLY A 73 -28.34 -4.26 3.12
C GLY A 73 -29.07 -4.16 1.77
N ASN A 74 -28.88 -3.07 1.02
CA ASN A 74 -29.50 -2.86 -0.29
C ASN A 74 -29.01 -3.88 -1.34
N ILE A 75 -27.80 -4.41 -1.17
CA ILE A 75 -27.20 -5.44 -2.05
C ILE A 75 -27.24 -6.85 -1.44
N GLY A 76 -27.98 -7.02 -0.34
CA GLY A 76 -28.38 -8.33 0.20
C GLY A 76 -27.46 -8.92 1.26
N PHE A 77 -26.61 -8.12 1.93
CA PHE A 77 -25.94 -8.53 3.17
C PHE A 77 -26.89 -8.39 4.35
N ASP A 78 -26.98 -9.42 5.20
CA ASP A 78 -27.75 -9.35 6.45
C ASP A 78 -27.04 -8.50 7.52
N ASP A 79 -27.80 -8.05 8.52
CA ASP A 79 -27.28 -7.14 9.55
C ASP A 79 -26.12 -7.75 10.36
N GLY A 80 -26.11 -9.08 10.50
CA GLY A 80 -25.03 -9.76 11.20
C GLY A 80 -23.71 -9.69 10.44
N VAL A 81 -23.75 -9.96 9.14
CA VAL A 81 -22.59 -9.80 8.26
C VAL A 81 -22.16 -8.33 8.18
N GLN A 82 -23.10 -7.39 8.07
CA GLN A 82 -22.79 -5.96 8.06
C GLN A 82 -22.02 -5.53 9.31
N ARG A 83 -22.41 -6.05 10.49
CA ARG A 83 -21.71 -5.80 11.75
C ARG A 83 -20.32 -6.43 11.78
N SER A 84 -20.17 -7.67 11.31
CA SER A 84 -18.87 -8.33 11.19
C SER A 84 -17.92 -7.55 10.28
N ILE A 85 -18.43 -6.99 9.18
CA ILE A 85 -17.66 -6.13 8.27
C ILE A 85 -17.28 -4.81 8.95
N ARG A 86 -18.22 -4.11 9.59
CA ARG A 86 -17.95 -2.82 10.25
C ARG A 86 -16.93 -2.94 11.39
N LEU A 87 -17.06 -3.99 12.20
CA LEU A 87 -16.12 -4.29 13.27
C LEU A 87 -14.81 -4.91 12.75
N GLN A 88 -14.61 -5.01 11.43
CA GLN A 88 -13.40 -5.56 10.80
C GLN A 88 -13.07 -6.98 11.28
N MET A 89 -14.09 -7.77 11.57
CA MET A 89 -13.95 -9.19 11.93
C MET A 89 -13.71 -10.06 10.68
N VAL A 90 -14.07 -9.55 9.51
CA VAL A 90 -13.93 -10.22 8.21
C VAL A 90 -13.49 -9.22 7.14
N VAL A 91 -12.65 -9.68 6.21
CA VAL A 91 -12.25 -8.91 5.02
C VAL A 91 -13.17 -9.28 3.85
N PRO A 92 -13.99 -8.35 3.33
CA PRO A 92 -14.94 -8.67 2.28
C PRO A 92 -14.30 -8.77 0.89
N SER A 93 -14.75 -9.72 0.07
CA SER A 93 -14.39 -9.86 -1.34
C SER A 93 -15.56 -9.53 -2.28
N GLY A 94 -15.29 -9.42 -3.59
CA GLY A 94 -16.30 -9.14 -4.62
C GLY A 94 -17.08 -7.84 -4.38
N ILE A 95 -18.41 -7.89 -4.44
CA ILE A 95 -19.26 -6.71 -4.19
C ILE A 95 -19.18 -6.19 -2.74
N GLY A 96 -18.71 -7.00 -1.79
CA GLY A 96 -18.50 -6.57 -0.41
C GLY A 96 -17.38 -5.54 -0.26
N ARG A 97 -16.45 -5.48 -1.23
CA ARG A 97 -15.40 -4.44 -1.33
C ARG A 97 -15.95 -3.04 -1.57
N PHE A 98 -17.27 -2.90 -1.79
CA PHE A 98 -17.93 -1.60 -1.81
C PHE A 98 -17.63 -0.75 -0.57
N ILE A 99 -17.29 -1.37 0.58
CA ILE A 99 -16.83 -0.63 1.76
C ILE A 99 -15.57 0.22 1.52
N GLU A 100 -14.79 -0.10 0.50
CA GLU A 100 -13.58 0.62 0.08
C GLU A 100 -13.91 1.88 -0.74
N TYR A 101 -15.19 2.14 -1.04
CA TYR A 101 -15.60 3.31 -1.82
C TYR A 101 -15.28 4.62 -1.10
N ARG A 102 -14.42 5.45 -1.70
CA ARG A 102 -13.86 6.65 -1.06
C ARG A 102 -14.54 7.96 -1.44
N GLN A 103 -15.27 8.01 -2.55
CA GLN A 103 -15.93 9.25 -2.95
C GLN A 103 -17.15 9.53 -2.06
N PRO A 104 -17.54 10.81 -1.87
CA PRO A 104 -18.73 11.15 -1.11
C PRO A 104 -19.99 10.52 -1.73
N ILE A 105 -20.73 9.77 -0.91
CA ILE A 105 -22.08 9.33 -1.25
C ILE A 105 -23.01 10.49 -0.88
N ASN A 106 -23.78 10.98 -1.85
CA ASN A 106 -24.68 12.11 -1.67
C ASN A 106 -25.94 11.96 -2.53
N ALA A 107 -26.79 12.99 -2.54
CA ALA A 107 -28.04 12.99 -3.30
C ALA A 107 -27.85 12.82 -4.83
N ASN A 108 -26.64 13.03 -5.35
CA ASN A 108 -26.28 12.84 -6.77
C ASN A 108 -25.66 11.46 -7.04
N THR A 109 -25.53 10.61 -6.03
CA THR A 109 -25.02 9.24 -6.20
C THR A 109 -26.17 8.30 -6.50
N ARG A 110 -25.99 7.40 -7.48
CA ARG A 110 -26.91 6.32 -7.82
C ARG A 110 -26.21 4.98 -7.84
N PHE A 111 -26.94 3.95 -7.43
CA PHE A 111 -26.44 2.59 -7.38
C PHE A 111 -27.27 1.72 -8.30
N LEU A 112 -26.62 0.95 -9.17
CA LEU A 112 -27.25 -0.10 -9.97
C LEU A 112 -26.64 -1.44 -9.55
N TYR A 113 -27.42 -2.22 -8.78
CA TYR A 113 -27.05 -3.56 -8.37
C TYR A 113 -27.73 -4.58 -9.26
N TYR A 114 -26.96 -5.52 -9.80
CA TYR A 114 -27.43 -6.61 -10.63
C TYR A 114 -26.88 -7.94 -10.13
N CYS A 115 -27.75 -8.94 -10.01
CA CYS A 115 -27.44 -10.29 -9.57
C CYS A 115 -28.19 -11.29 -10.43
N TYR A 116 -27.46 -12.16 -11.12
CA TYR A 116 -28.03 -13.24 -11.93
C TYR A 116 -27.55 -14.59 -11.41
N LYS A 117 -28.49 -15.42 -10.96
CA LYS A 117 -28.25 -16.75 -10.38
C LYS A 117 -28.47 -17.81 -11.45
N THR A 118 -27.46 -18.64 -11.67
CA THR A 118 -27.42 -19.63 -12.76
C THR A 118 -27.78 -21.02 -12.28
N ARG A 119 -27.10 -21.48 -11.23
CA ARG A 119 -27.30 -22.82 -10.65
C ARG A 119 -27.26 -22.80 -9.13
N LYS A 120 -27.89 -23.82 -8.55
CA LYS A 120 -27.85 -24.13 -7.13
C LYS A 120 -27.30 -25.55 -6.98
N GLU A 121 -26.14 -25.65 -6.36
CA GLU A 121 -25.51 -26.91 -6.00
C GLU A 121 -25.94 -27.29 -4.58
N THR A 122 -26.29 -28.56 -4.36
CA THR A 122 -26.80 -29.05 -3.09
C THR A 122 -26.12 -30.37 -2.72
N LEU A 123 -25.73 -30.47 -1.45
CA LEU A 123 -25.27 -31.67 -0.79
C LEU A 123 -26.41 -32.24 0.06
N ASN A 124 -27.01 -33.34 -0.39
CA ASN A 124 -28.15 -34.00 0.24
C ASN A 124 -27.69 -34.83 1.44
N ILE A 125 -27.61 -34.15 2.59
CA ILE A 125 -27.22 -34.78 3.86
C ILE A 125 -28.47 -35.04 4.68
N LYS A 126 -28.66 -36.28 5.10
CA LYS A 126 -29.65 -36.63 6.13
C LYS A 126 -29.08 -36.28 7.50
N ALA A 127 -29.92 -35.82 8.41
CA ALA A 127 -29.53 -35.49 9.78
C ALA A 127 -28.66 -36.60 10.40
N ARG A 128 -27.56 -36.19 11.03
CA ARG A 128 -26.61 -37.07 11.74
C ARG A 128 -25.90 -38.13 10.89
N LYS A 129 -25.86 -37.95 9.56
CA LYS A 129 -25.19 -38.85 8.60
C LYS A 129 -24.13 -38.17 7.74
N ALA A 130 -23.68 -36.97 8.14
CA ALA A 130 -22.68 -36.22 7.39
C ALA A 130 -21.31 -36.89 7.39
N ASP A 131 -20.99 -37.70 8.41
CA ASP A 131 -19.77 -38.50 8.57
C ASP A 131 -19.47 -39.40 7.36
N ARG A 132 -20.51 -39.80 6.62
CA ARG A 132 -20.39 -40.63 5.41
C ARG A 132 -19.94 -39.85 4.17
N ILE A 133 -19.95 -38.52 4.23
CA ILE A 133 -19.72 -37.63 3.08
C ILE A 133 -18.54 -36.70 3.36
N VAL A 134 -18.53 -36.07 4.53
CA VAL A 134 -17.45 -35.20 4.99
C VAL A 134 -17.04 -35.67 6.38
N ALA A 135 -15.78 -36.07 6.53
CA ALA A 135 -15.26 -36.45 7.82
C ALA A 135 -15.45 -35.29 8.82
N PRO A 136 -15.83 -35.60 10.06
CA PRO A 136 -15.95 -34.55 11.05
C PRO A 136 -14.60 -33.86 11.35
N PRO A 137 -14.63 -32.63 11.88
CA PRO A 137 -13.42 -31.93 12.31
C PRO A 137 -12.65 -32.77 13.34
N GLN A 138 -11.34 -32.92 13.13
CA GLN A 138 -10.46 -33.66 14.05
C GLN A 138 -9.88 -32.69 15.09
N GLY A 139 -10.35 -32.76 16.33
CA GLY A 139 -9.93 -31.88 17.43
C GLY A 139 -10.84 -30.66 17.68
N PRO A 140 -10.41 -29.70 18.51
CA PRO A 140 -11.19 -28.48 18.78
C PRO A 140 -11.34 -27.66 17.50
N THR A 141 -12.57 -27.26 17.19
CA THR A 141 -12.88 -26.44 16.02
C THR A 141 -13.75 -25.25 16.43
N GLU A 142 -13.49 -24.10 15.81
CA GLU A 142 -14.34 -22.92 15.94
C GLU A 142 -15.48 -22.91 14.90
N ALA A 143 -15.55 -23.93 14.03
CA ALA A 143 -16.61 -24.03 13.03
C ALA A 143 -17.96 -24.31 13.71
N THR A 144 -18.99 -23.60 13.26
CA THR A 144 -20.36 -23.76 13.76
C THR A 144 -21.27 -24.46 12.74
N HIS A 145 -20.97 -24.30 11.45
CA HIS A 145 -21.76 -24.82 10.34
C HIS A 145 -20.90 -25.43 9.25
N MET A 146 -21.54 -26.19 8.36
CA MET A 146 -20.98 -26.65 7.09
C MET A 146 -21.81 -26.14 5.92
N ILE A 147 -21.15 -25.71 4.84
CA ILE A 147 -21.81 -25.30 3.61
C ILE A 147 -22.44 -26.52 2.94
N THR A 148 -23.76 -26.56 2.88
CA THR A 148 -24.51 -27.68 2.28
C THR A 148 -25.14 -27.32 0.95
N LYS A 149 -25.34 -26.04 0.66
CA LYS A 149 -25.80 -25.58 -0.66
C LYS A 149 -25.11 -24.28 -1.04
N ILE A 150 -24.83 -24.11 -2.33
CA ILE A 150 -24.26 -22.89 -2.90
C ILE A 150 -25.15 -22.43 -4.04
N LYS A 151 -25.52 -21.15 -4.06
CA LYS A 151 -26.11 -20.51 -5.24
C LYS A 151 -24.99 -19.81 -6.01
N TRP A 152 -24.80 -20.17 -7.27
CA TRP A 152 -23.78 -19.62 -8.17
C TRP A 152 -24.37 -18.61 -9.14
N GLY A 153 -23.55 -17.68 -9.62
CA GLY A 153 -23.93 -16.74 -10.67
C GLY A 153 -23.01 -15.52 -10.76
N ILE A 154 -23.55 -14.43 -11.28
CA ILE A 154 -22.86 -13.14 -11.50
C ILE A 154 -23.44 -12.06 -10.60
N GLU A 155 -22.59 -11.19 -10.07
CA GLU A 155 -23.00 -10.00 -9.33
C GLU A 155 -22.16 -8.78 -9.68
N ILE A 156 -22.84 -7.65 -9.83
CA ILE A 156 -22.25 -6.36 -10.19
C ILE A 156 -22.97 -5.26 -9.44
N LEU A 157 -22.21 -4.30 -8.92
CA LEU A 157 -22.68 -3.07 -8.32
C LEU A 157 -21.97 -1.90 -9.02
N CYS A 158 -22.74 -1.08 -9.73
CA CYS A 158 -22.24 0.17 -10.30
C CYS A 158 -22.62 1.33 -9.37
N VAL A 159 -21.64 2.12 -8.97
CA VAL A 159 -21.79 3.36 -8.21
C VAL A 159 -21.58 4.52 -9.16
N ILE A 160 -22.63 5.27 -9.46
CA ILE A 160 -22.68 6.31 -10.49
C ILE A 160 -22.76 7.67 -9.80
N GLN A 161 -21.84 8.57 -10.13
CA GLN A 161 -21.83 9.95 -9.62
C GLN A 161 -22.35 10.90 -10.70
N ILE A 162 -23.50 11.50 -10.44
CA ILE A 162 -24.16 12.41 -11.39
C ILE A 162 -23.52 13.79 -11.27
N SER A 163 -23.07 14.34 -12.41
CA SER A 163 -22.47 15.68 -12.47
C SER A 163 -23.55 16.76 -12.36
N LYS A 164 -23.19 17.95 -11.85
CA LYS A 164 -24.12 19.09 -11.67
C LYS A 164 -24.83 19.52 -12.96
N ASN A 165 -24.25 19.24 -14.12
CA ASN A 165 -24.78 19.64 -15.43
C ASN A 165 -25.74 18.61 -16.04
N GLN A 166 -26.04 17.51 -15.33
CA GLN A 166 -26.88 16.41 -15.81
C GLN A 166 -28.21 16.37 -15.07
N SER A 167 -29.30 16.00 -15.77
CA SER A 167 -30.61 15.82 -15.14
C SER A 167 -30.64 14.51 -14.34
N ILE A 168 -30.79 14.65 -13.02
CA ILE A 168 -30.95 13.52 -12.09
C ILE A 168 -32.19 12.70 -12.45
N GLU A 169 -33.29 13.36 -12.76
CA GLU A 169 -34.57 12.72 -13.13
C GLU A 169 -34.45 11.90 -14.41
N ALA A 170 -33.73 12.40 -15.41
CA ALA A 170 -33.49 11.67 -16.66
C ALA A 170 -32.65 10.40 -16.41
N ILE A 171 -31.63 10.48 -15.55
CA ILE A 171 -30.80 9.33 -15.18
C ILE A 171 -31.60 8.32 -14.35
N ASP A 172 -32.45 8.78 -13.43
CA ASP A 172 -33.33 7.91 -12.65
C ASP A 172 -34.32 7.15 -13.52
N GLN A 173 -34.92 7.82 -14.51
CA GLN A 173 -35.78 7.15 -15.50
C GLN A 173 -35.00 6.13 -16.35
N LEU A 174 -33.80 6.48 -16.81
CA LEU A 174 -32.91 5.56 -17.54
C LEU A 174 -32.57 4.31 -16.72
N LEU A 175 -32.07 4.47 -15.50
CA LEU A 175 -31.68 3.36 -14.64
C LEU A 175 -32.89 2.50 -14.25
N SER A 176 -34.06 3.11 -14.04
CA SER A 176 -35.31 2.39 -13.80
C SER A 176 -35.70 1.50 -14.99
N ARG A 177 -35.62 2.02 -16.22
CA ARG A 177 -35.86 1.23 -17.45
C ARG A 177 -34.90 0.06 -17.57
N ILE A 178 -33.59 0.30 -17.37
CA ILE A 178 -32.56 -0.75 -17.39
C ILE A 178 -32.86 -1.81 -16.33
N SER A 179 -33.18 -1.38 -15.10
CA SER A 179 -33.46 -2.29 -13.98
C SER A 179 -34.65 -3.19 -14.27
N HIS A 180 -35.73 -2.64 -14.84
CA HIS A 180 -36.93 -3.38 -15.18
C HIS A 180 -36.69 -4.44 -16.28
N GLN A 181 -35.94 -4.10 -17.33
CA GLN A 181 -35.53 -5.07 -18.37
C GLN A 181 -34.67 -6.20 -17.77
N LEU A 182 -33.66 -5.84 -16.97
CA LEU A 182 -32.77 -6.81 -16.32
C LEU A 182 -33.52 -7.72 -15.35
N GLN A 183 -34.49 -7.20 -14.58
CA GLN A 183 -35.33 -8.02 -13.68
C GLN A 183 -36.16 -9.07 -14.44
N ARG A 184 -36.63 -8.74 -15.65
CA ARG A 184 -37.35 -9.65 -16.55
C ARG A 184 -36.42 -10.56 -17.36
N ASN A 185 -35.11 -10.39 -17.19
CA ASN A 185 -34.07 -11.08 -17.95
C ASN A 185 -34.15 -10.82 -19.46
N GLU A 186 -34.57 -9.61 -19.84
CA GLU A 186 -34.61 -9.13 -21.22
C GLU A 186 -33.19 -8.66 -21.61
N VAL A 187 -32.36 -9.58 -22.13
CA VAL A 187 -31.00 -9.33 -22.59
C VAL A 187 -30.83 -9.73 -24.08
N PRO A 188 -30.12 -8.95 -24.92
CA PRO A 188 -29.41 -7.72 -24.60
C PRO A 188 -30.37 -6.56 -24.25
N VAL A 189 -29.92 -5.67 -23.37
CA VAL A 189 -30.74 -4.54 -22.90
C VAL A 189 -31.02 -3.59 -24.07
N GLN A 190 -32.29 -3.34 -24.32
CA GLN A 190 -32.74 -2.45 -25.39
C GLN A 190 -32.59 -1.00 -24.93
N LEU A 191 -31.74 -0.24 -25.64
CA LEU A 191 -31.39 1.16 -25.34
C LEU A 191 -31.69 2.03 -26.56
N THR A 192 -32.44 3.12 -26.35
CA THR A 192 -32.69 4.14 -27.37
C THR A 192 -31.42 4.95 -27.66
N ASN A 193 -31.42 5.74 -28.74
CA ASN A 193 -30.30 6.64 -29.05
C ASN A 193 -30.06 7.67 -27.93
N ASP A 194 -31.12 8.14 -27.27
CA ASP A 194 -31.02 9.07 -26.15
C ASP A 194 -30.50 8.38 -24.89
N ASP A 195 -30.89 7.13 -24.63
CA ASP A 195 -30.30 6.33 -23.53
C ASP A 195 -28.80 6.17 -23.71
N ARG A 196 -28.34 5.85 -24.93
CA ARG A 196 -26.91 5.72 -25.23
C ARG A 196 -26.16 7.02 -25.03
N ARG A 197 -26.76 8.16 -25.41
CA ARG A 197 -26.20 9.50 -25.16
C ARG A 197 -26.08 9.78 -23.66
N LEU A 198 -27.12 9.51 -22.87
CA LEU A 198 -27.09 9.70 -21.43
C LEU A 198 -26.05 8.80 -20.75
N ILE A 199 -25.97 7.53 -21.13
CA ILE A 199 -24.98 6.58 -20.60
C ILE A 199 -23.56 7.04 -20.92
N ASN A 200 -23.30 7.49 -22.15
CA ASN A 200 -21.98 7.97 -22.56
C ASN A 200 -21.53 9.26 -21.85
N GLN A 201 -22.46 9.97 -21.18
CA GLN A 201 -22.13 11.13 -20.36
C GLN A 201 -21.82 10.75 -18.89
N LEU A 202 -22.04 9.49 -18.48
CA LEU A 202 -21.76 9.00 -17.13
C LEU A 202 -20.26 8.65 -17.00
N ASN A 203 -19.41 9.67 -16.91
CA ASN A 203 -17.96 9.51 -16.88
C ASN A 203 -17.38 9.19 -15.48
N ASN A 204 -18.19 9.34 -14.42
CA ASN A 204 -17.76 9.08 -13.05
C ASN A 204 -18.56 7.90 -12.47
N MET A 205 -18.05 6.70 -12.70
CA MET A 205 -18.64 5.45 -12.22
C MET A 205 -17.56 4.57 -11.60
N THR A 206 -17.91 3.88 -10.52
CA THR A 206 -17.06 2.84 -9.89
C THR A 206 -17.83 1.54 -9.87
N ILE A 207 -17.17 0.43 -10.22
CA ILE A 207 -17.81 -0.88 -10.35
C ILE A 207 -17.21 -1.85 -9.35
N TYR A 208 -18.08 -2.59 -8.67
CA TYR A 208 -17.70 -3.71 -7.81
C TYR A 208 -18.38 -4.97 -8.35
N GLY A 209 -17.67 -6.09 -8.42
CA GLY A 209 -18.22 -7.33 -8.97
C GLY A 209 -17.29 -8.52 -8.72
N SER A 210 -17.55 -9.63 -9.41
CA SER A 210 -16.54 -10.71 -9.52
C SER A 210 -15.28 -10.16 -10.19
N GLU A 211 -14.09 -10.56 -9.74
CA GLU A 211 -12.82 -10.23 -10.40
C GLU A 211 -12.82 -10.65 -11.87
N LEU A 212 -13.60 -11.69 -12.22
CA LEU A 212 -13.73 -12.21 -13.57
C LEU A 212 -14.66 -11.37 -14.47
N CYS A 213 -15.53 -10.52 -13.89
CA CYS A 213 -16.49 -9.71 -14.64
C CYS A 213 -16.00 -8.28 -14.90
N VAL A 214 -14.92 -7.84 -14.26
CA VAL A 214 -14.44 -6.46 -14.29
C VAL A 214 -12.95 -6.46 -14.63
N ASP A 215 -12.66 -6.40 -15.93
CA ASP A 215 -11.29 -6.45 -16.47
C ASP A 215 -10.57 -5.08 -16.38
N ASP A 216 -11.32 -3.96 -16.36
CA ASP A 216 -10.81 -2.58 -16.35
C ASP A 216 -11.66 -1.67 -15.44
N PRO A 217 -11.06 -0.92 -14.49
CA PRO A 217 -11.77 0.08 -13.68
C PRO A 217 -12.41 1.23 -14.48
N ASN A 218 -12.06 1.43 -15.76
CA ASN A 218 -12.68 2.40 -16.67
C ASN A 218 -13.84 1.82 -17.51
N THR A 219 -14.32 0.61 -17.18
CA THR A 219 -15.40 -0.03 -17.92
C THR A 219 -16.68 0.84 -17.88
N SER A 220 -17.19 1.23 -19.05
CA SER A 220 -18.44 2.01 -19.14
C SER A 220 -19.68 1.17 -18.79
N LEU A 221 -20.75 1.83 -18.34
CA LEU A 221 -22.03 1.14 -18.10
C LEU A 221 -22.57 0.48 -19.39
N LEU A 222 -22.34 1.09 -20.55
CA LEU A 222 -22.72 0.51 -21.84
C LEU A 222 -22.00 -0.81 -22.11
N THR A 223 -20.69 -0.86 -21.82
CA THR A 223 -19.88 -2.08 -21.97
C THR A 223 -20.41 -3.20 -21.08
N ILE A 224 -20.75 -2.90 -19.82
CA ILE A 224 -21.35 -3.86 -18.90
C ILE A 224 -22.65 -4.40 -19.48
N LEU A 225 -23.59 -3.52 -19.85
CA LEU A 225 -24.90 -3.93 -20.34
C LEU A 225 -24.82 -4.82 -21.59
N ASN A 226 -23.84 -4.57 -22.46
CA ASN A 226 -23.61 -5.38 -23.66
C ASN A 226 -23.01 -6.77 -23.33
N ARG A 227 -22.20 -6.90 -22.27
CA ARG A 227 -21.55 -8.16 -21.87
C ARG A 227 -22.39 -9.03 -20.94
N ILE A 228 -23.48 -8.53 -20.34
CA ILE A 228 -24.33 -9.32 -19.44
C ILE A 228 -24.76 -10.64 -20.08
N GLN A 229 -25.16 -10.64 -21.35
CA GLN A 229 -25.60 -11.88 -22.03
C GLN A 229 -24.47 -12.90 -22.13
N GLU A 230 -23.25 -12.46 -22.48
CA GLU A 230 -22.04 -13.30 -22.50
C GLU A 230 -21.81 -13.92 -21.12
N TRP A 231 -21.78 -13.08 -20.08
CA TRP A 231 -21.53 -13.52 -18.71
C TRP A 231 -22.57 -14.54 -18.23
N GLN A 232 -23.85 -14.32 -18.52
CA GLN A 232 -24.94 -15.24 -18.14
C GLN A 232 -24.79 -16.65 -18.73
N THR A 233 -24.14 -16.77 -19.89
CA THR A 233 -24.02 -18.03 -20.64
C THR A 233 -22.72 -18.75 -20.38
N ASN A 234 -21.64 -18.04 -20.03
CA ASN A 234 -20.32 -18.60 -19.84
C ASN A 234 -20.02 -18.87 -18.36
N GLU A 235 -19.89 -20.15 -18.00
CA GLU A 235 -19.69 -20.57 -16.62
C GLU A 235 -18.41 -20.06 -15.96
N ASN A 236 -17.42 -19.64 -16.76
CA ASN A 236 -16.18 -19.06 -16.24
C ASN A 236 -16.43 -17.75 -15.47
N PHE A 237 -17.54 -17.06 -15.70
CA PHE A 237 -17.90 -15.83 -14.97
C PHE A 237 -18.75 -16.09 -13.72
N HIS A 238 -19.09 -17.36 -13.44
CA HIS A 238 -19.97 -17.71 -12.32
C HIS A 238 -19.17 -17.95 -11.04
N GLN A 239 -19.53 -17.23 -9.97
CA GLN A 239 -18.95 -17.38 -8.63
C GLN A 239 -20.03 -17.69 -7.58
N PRO A 240 -19.64 -18.13 -6.37
CA PRO A 240 -20.59 -18.27 -5.27
C PRO A 240 -21.20 -16.92 -4.89
N ILE A 241 -22.53 -16.85 -4.80
CA ILE A 241 -23.30 -15.66 -4.42
C ILE A 241 -23.89 -15.78 -3.02
N LEU A 242 -24.33 -17.00 -2.66
CA LEU A 242 -24.98 -17.28 -1.39
C LEU A 242 -24.58 -18.66 -0.88
N TYR A 243 -24.17 -18.73 0.39
CA TYR A 243 -23.99 -19.98 1.12
C TYR A 243 -25.25 -20.31 1.90
N ILE A 244 -25.67 -21.57 1.85
CA ILE A 244 -26.70 -22.13 2.71
C ILE A 244 -26.06 -23.25 3.51
N MET A 245 -26.06 -23.10 4.82
CA MET A 245 -25.22 -23.87 5.73
C MET A 245 -26.06 -24.57 6.78
N GLN A 246 -25.66 -25.78 7.18
CA GLN A 246 -26.30 -26.50 8.27
C GLN A 246 -25.42 -26.55 9.51
N PRO A 247 -25.99 -26.47 10.73
CA PRO A 247 -25.22 -26.60 11.97
C PRO A 247 -24.50 -27.94 12.07
N LEU A 248 -23.26 -27.95 12.56
CA LEU A 248 -22.49 -29.21 12.70
C LEU A 248 -23.17 -30.22 13.64
N ARG A 249 -23.83 -29.72 14.70
CA ARG A 249 -24.62 -30.54 15.64
C ARG A 249 -25.79 -31.27 14.98
N TRP A 250 -26.37 -30.71 13.92
CA TRP A 250 -27.42 -31.37 13.15
C TRP A 250 -26.85 -32.42 12.18
N LEU A 251 -25.64 -32.18 11.68
CA LEU A 251 -24.97 -32.97 10.66
C LEU A 251 -24.33 -34.26 11.19
N TYR A 252 -23.79 -34.26 12.41
CA TYR A 252 -23.06 -35.40 12.98
C TYR A 252 -23.72 -35.97 14.24
N ASN A 253 -23.53 -37.27 14.49
CA ASN A 253 -24.24 -38.04 15.52
C ASN A 253 -23.54 -38.03 16.90
N ASN A 254 -22.20 -38.00 16.95
CA ASN A 254 -21.40 -38.41 18.12
C ASN A 254 -20.20 -37.51 18.45
N ILE A 255 -20.26 -36.21 18.14
CA ILE A 255 -19.18 -35.29 18.51
C ILE A 255 -19.73 -34.31 19.53
N GLN A 256 -19.05 -34.23 20.67
CA GLN A 256 -19.24 -33.14 21.63
C GLN A 256 -18.75 -31.84 20.98
N PHE A 257 -19.53 -31.28 20.06
CA PHE A 257 -19.34 -29.89 19.66
C PHE A 257 -19.69 -29.06 20.88
N GLN A 258 -18.67 -28.65 21.63
CA GLN A 258 -18.82 -27.89 22.87
C GLN A 258 -19.54 -26.55 22.64
N GLU A 259 -19.54 -26.04 21.40
CA GLU A 259 -20.12 -24.73 21.05
C GLU A 259 -21.65 -24.76 20.88
N PRO A 260 -22.42 -23.90 21.57
CA PRO A 260 -23.87 -23.79 21.40
C PRO A 260 -24.28 -23.35 19.98
N CYS A 261 -25.55 -23.60 19.62
CA CYS A 261 -26.12 -23.20 18.33
C CYS A 261 -26.05 -21.67 18.17
N PHE A 262 -25.61 -21.22 16.99
CA PHE A 262 -25.64 -19.81 16.60
C PHE A 262 -27.07 -19.26 16.69
N LYS A 263 -27.24 -18.12 17.34
CA LYS A 263 -28.50 -17.36 17.28
C LYS A 263 -28.38 -16.25 16.24
N PRO A 264 -29.28 -16.18 15.24
CA PRO A 264 -29.34 -15.05 14.32
C PRO A 264 -29.49 -13.72 15.05
N ASP A 265 -28.76 -12.71 14.60
CA ASP A 265 -28.71 -11.40 15.24
C ASP A 265 -30.09 -10.74 15.36
N HIS A 266 -30.97 -10.92 14.37
CA HIS A 266 -32.34 -10.37 14.37
C HIS A 266 -33.25 -10.90 15.50
N ALA A 267 -32.79 -11.88 16.27
CA ALA A 267 -33.49 -12.38 17.46
C ALA A 267 -32.91 -11.82 18.78
N ASN A 268 -31.94 -10.89 18.72
CA ASN A 268 -31.23 -10.38 19.87
C ASN A 268 -31.25 -8.84 19.94
N VAL A 269 -32.20 -8.32 20.72
CA VAL A 269 -32.43 -6.88 20.94
C VAL A 269 -31.17 -6.13 21.42
N HIS A 270 -30.24 -6.80 22.11
CA HIS A 270 -29.00 -6.18 22.58
C HIS A 270 -28.00 -5.94 21.45
N LEU A 271 -27.91 -6.89 20.50
CA LEU A 271 -27.08 -6.74 19.30
C LEU A 271 -27.62 -5.62 18.40
N ASP A 272 -28.95 -5.49 18.33
CA ASP A 272 -29.61 -4.44 17.56
C ASP A 272 -29.36 -3.03 18.12
N ARG A 273 -29.02 -2.90 19.42
CA ARG A 273 -28.69 -1.60 20.05
C ARG A 273 -27.26 -1.13 19.79
N ILE A 274 -26.32 -2.04 19.50
CA ILE A 274 -24.92 -1.69 19.21
C ILE A 274 -24.83 -0.93 17.90
N GLU A 275 -25.56 -1.39 16.89
CA GLU A 275 -25.43 -0.93 15.51
C GLU A 275 -25.69 0.59 15.36
N PRO A 276 -26.79 1.16 15.91
CA PRO A 276 -27.03 2.60 15.88
C PRO A 276 -25.99 3.40 16.68
N MET A 277 -25.50 2.86 17.79
CA MET A 277 -24.51 3.52 18.64
C MET A 277 -23.15 3.61 17.95
N SER A 278 -22.62 2.49 17.46
CA SER A 278 -21.34 2.47 16.73
C SER A 278 -21.41 3.39 15.52
N LYS A 279 -22.51 3.35 14.76
CA LYS A 279 -22.73 4.25 13.62
C LYS A 279 -22.76 5.73 14.03
N ARG A 280 -23.41 6.07 15.15
CA ARG A 280 -23.41 7.44 15.69
C ARG A 280 -21.99 7.90 16.02
N ILE A 281 -21.23 7.09 16.78
CA ILE A 281 -19.87 7.42 17.21
C ILE A 281 -18.95 7.62 16.00
N GLU A 282 -18.98 6.69 15.05
CA GLU A 282 -18.20 6.77 13.81
C GLU A 282 -18.51 8.07 13.03
N ASN A 283 -19.79 8.36 12.82
CA ASN A 283 -20.22 9.56 12.11
C ASN A 283 -19.76 10.85 12.81
N GLN A 284 -19.92 10.94 14.14
CA GLN A 284 -19.50 12.12 14.90
C GLN A 284 -17.97 12.28 14.89
N LEU A 285 -17.21 11.20 15.07
CA LEU A 285 -15.74 11.26 15.04
C LEU A 285 -15.19 11.58 13.65
N LYS A 286 -15.86 11.14 12.58
CA LYS A 286 -15.53 11.52 11.21
C LYS A 286 -15.77 13.00 10.95
N HIS A 287 -16.87 13.55 11.46
CA HIS A 287 -17.13 14.98 11.38
C HIS A 287 -16.07 15.78 12.17
N LEU A 288 -15.73 15.34 13.39
CA LEU A 288 -14.62 15.93 14.15
C LEU A 288 -13.29 15.85 13.41
N HIS A 289 -13.01 14.74 12.72
CA HIS A 289 -11.79 14.58 11.94
C HIS A 289 -11.65 15.67 10.87
N GLN A 290 -12.74 15.95 10.15
CA GLN A 290 -12.75 17.02 9.15
C GLN A 290 -12.44 18.38 9.79
N LEU A 291 -13.15 18.73 10.87
CA LEU A 291 -12.92 19.99 11.59
C LEU A 291 -11.49 20.08 12.15
N PHE A 292 -10.90 18.94 12.52
CA PHE A 292 -9.55 18.87 13.08
C PHE A 292 -8.46 19.02 12.01
N ILE A 293 -8.69 18.56 10.77
CA ILE A 293 -7.81 18.82 9.62
C ILE A 293 -7.76 20.32 9.33
N ASP A 294 -8.90 21.00 9.45
CA ASP A 294 -9.03 22.42 9.16
C ASP A 294 -8.45 23.32 10.27
N LEU A 295 -8.03 22.77 11.41
CA LEU A 295 -7.35 23.53 12.48
C LEU A 295 -5.91 23.89 12.09
N PRO A 296 -5.45 25.11 12.43
CA PRO A 296 -4.07 25.51 12.14
C PRO A 296 -3.04 24.69 12.93
N THR A 297 -1.81 24.63 12.43
CA THR A 297 -0.71 23.93 13.09
C THR A 297 -0.34 24.59 14.41
N ASN A 298 -0.26 25.93 14.45
CA ASN A 298 -0.04 26.75 15.63
C ASN A 298 -0.75 28.11 15.48
N TYR A 299 -1.06 28.75 16.60
CA TYR A 299 -1.45 30.16 16.71
C TYR A 299 -0.24 31.02 17.10
N LEU A 300 -0.31 32.33 16.85
CA LEU A 300 0.66 33.29 17.40
C LEU A 300 0.54 33.44 18.92
N SER A 301 -0.64 33.13 19.48
CA SER A 301 -0.94 33.25 20.92
C SER A 301 -0.55 31.97 21.68
N PRO A 302 0.35 32.04 22.68
CA PRO A 302 0.66 30.93 23.58
C PRO A 302 -0.57 30.29 24.23
N VAL A 303 -1.54 31.07 24.69
CA VAL A 303 -2.77 30.52 25.29
C VAL A 303 -3.61 29.74 24.30
N LEU A 304 -3.74 30.22 23.06
CA LEU A 304 -4.44 29.47 22.01
C LEU A 304 -3.68 28.19 21.63
N ASN A 305 -2.34 28.19 21.69
CA ASN A 305 -1.54 26.98 21.48
C ASN A 305 -1.72 25.95 22.59
N GLU A 306 -1.81 26.36 23.85
CA GLU A 306 -2.13 25.43 24.95
C GLU A 306 -3.56 24.85 24.81
N GLN A 307 -4.54 25.67 24.40
CA GLN A 307 -5.88 25.17 24.08
C GLN A 307 -5.86 24.19 22.91
N LEU A 308 -5.11 24.47 21.85
CA LEU A 308 -4.92 23.59 20.71
C LEU A 308 -4.29 22.26 21.14
N LYS A 309 -3.29 22.28 22.03
CA LYS A 309 -2.67 21.08 22.60
C LYS A 309 -3.67 20.24 23.40
N VAL A 310 -4.49 20.86 24.25
CA VAL A 310 -5.56 20.16 25.00
C VAL A 310 -6.57 19.53 24.05
N VAL A 311 -6.97 20.25 22.99
CA VAL A 311 -7.87 19.73 21.94
C VAL A 311 -7.25 18.54 21.22
N ARG A 312 -5.96 18.63 20.83
CA ARG A 312 -5.24 17.51 20.21
C ARG A 312 -5.16 16.28 21.11
N GLN A 313 -4.93 16.47 22.41
CA GLN A 313 -4.90 15.39 23.39
C GLN A 313 -6.29 14.76 23.56
N LYS A 314 -7.35 15.55 23.74
CA LYS A 314 -8.73 15.05 23.89
C LYS A 314 -9.19 14.31 22.64
N TYR A 315 -8.83 14.77 21.44
CA TYR A 315 -9.11 14.06 20.19
C TYR A 315 -8.41 12.70 20.12
N SER A 316 -7.15 12.60 20.57
CA SER A 316 -6.46 11.29 20.66
C SER A 316 -7.19 10.33 21.59
N VAL A 317 -7.61 10.79 22.78
CA VAL A 317 -8.34 9.99 23.76
C VAL A 317 -9.66 9.46 23.18
N LEU A 318 -10.38 10.27 22.40
CA LEU A 318 -11.61 9.84 21.73
C LEU A 318 -11.37 8.70 20.73
N LEU A 319 -10.31 8.80 19.92
CA LEU A 319 -9.94 7.76 18.96
C LEU A 319 -9.51 6.47 19.66
N ASP A 320 -8.70 6.59 20.72
CA ASP A 320 -8.24 5.44 21.52
C ASP A 320 -9.43 4.75 22.21
N ALA A 321 -10.39 5.52 22.73
CA ALA A 321 -11.59 4.99 23.36
C ALA A 321 -12.50 4.27 22.35
N GLN A 322 -12.70 4.83 21.14
CA GLN A 322 -13.47 4.18 20.09
C GLN A 322 -12.86 2.85 19.68
N GLU A 323 -11.54 2.81 19.46
CA GLU A 323 -10.86 1.58 19.06
C GLU A 323 -10.92 0.54 20.18
N ASN A 324 -10.72 0.94 21.44
CA ASN A 324 -10.83 0.03 22.57
C ASN A 324 -12.24 -0.56 22.72
N LEU A 325 -13.28 0.26 22.53
CA LEU A 325 -14.67 -0.20 22.51
C LEU A 325 -14.89 -1.23 21.38
N ASN A 326 -14.46 -0.91 20.16
CA ASN A 326 -14.57 -1.80 19.01
C ASN A 326 -13.83 -3.13 19.25
N GLU A 327 -12.62 -3.09 19.81
CA GLU A 327 -11.82 -4.27 20.12
C GLU A 327 -12.50 -5.18 21.15
N ARG A 328 -13.17 -4.59 22.14
CA ARG A 328 -13.95 -5.33 23.13
C ARG A 328 -15.21 -5.94 22.52
N LEU A 329 -15.91 -5.19 21.68
CA LEU A 329 -17.08 -5.69 20.95
C LEU A 329 -16.71 -6.85 20.01
N ARG A 330 -15.57 -6.78 19.30
CA ARG A 330 -15.04 -7.88 18.45
C ARG A 330 -14.83 -9.18 19.24
N LYS A 331 -14.47 -9.09 20.52
CA LYS A 331 -14.24 -10.26 21.40
C LYS A 331 -15.55 -10.82 21.95
N VAL A 332 -16.50 -9.95 22.33
CA VAL A 332 -17.73 -10.35 23.03
C VAL A 332 -18.85 -10.77 22.09
N ILE A 333 -19.03 -10.09 20.95
CA ILE A 333 -20.11 -10.37 19.99
C ILE A 333 -20.08 -11.83 19.48
N PRO A 334 -18.92 -12.40 19.08
CA PRO A 334 -18.86 -13.81 18.68
C PRO A 334 -19.32 -14.76 19.78
N ASP A 335 -18.96 -14.49 21.05
CA ASP A 335 -19.36 -15.31 22.19
C ASP A 335 -20.86 -15.17 22.49
N VAL A 336 -21.43 -13.97 22.35
CA VAL A 336 -22.88 -13.75 22.47
C VAL A 336 -23.64 -14.47 21.37
N ARG A 337 -23.16 -14.40 20.11
CA ARG A 337 -23.71 -15.13 18.96
C ARG A 337 -23.68 -16.64 19.16
N ARG A 338 -22.62 -17.15 19.81
CA ARG A 338 -22.48 -18.55 20.24
C ARG A 338 -23.23 -18.87 21.53
N ASN A 339 -23.95 -17.93 22.14
CA ASN A 339 -24.64 -18.12 23.42
C ASN A 339 -23.70 -18.61 24.56
N ARG A 340 -22.44 -18.17 24.54
CA ARG A 340 -21.43 -18.37 25.60
C ARG A 340 -21.45 -17.28 26.66
N ARG A 341 -21.92 -16.09 26.30
CA ARG A 341 -22.07 -14.92 27.17
C ARG A 341 -23.52 -14.46 27.16
N ASP A 342 -23.92 -13.80 28.25
CA ASP A 342 -25.22 -13.16 28.35
C ASP A 342 -25.25 -11.93 27.42
N PRO A 343 -26.23 -11.81 26.49
CA PRO A 343 -26.42 -10.61 25.70
C PRO A 343 -26.47 -9.30 26.49
N GLN A 344 -26.90 -9.32 27.76
CA GLN A 344 -26.91 -8.12 28.62
C GLN A 344 -25.52 -7.53 28.88
N GLU A 345 -24.45 -8.32 28.74
CA GLU A 345 -23.07 -7.83 28.85
C GLU A 345 -22.76 -6.76 27.79
N LEU A 346 -23.42 -6.83 26.63
CA LEU A 346 -23.27 -5.83 25.58
C LEU A 346 -23.79 -4.45 26.05
N ASP A 347 -24.93 -4.42 26.74
CA ASP A 347 -25.47 -3.16 27.29
C ASP A 347 -24.55 -2.59 28.38
N GLN A 348 -23.88 -3.46 29.16
CA GLN A 348 -22.89 -3.05 30.17
C GLN A 348 -21.63 -2.47 29.52
N ILE A 349 -21.16 -3.04 28.41
CA ILE A 349 -20.01 -2.52 27.65
C ILE A 349 -20.33 -1.15 27.07
N ILE A 350 -21.55 -0.97 26.54
CA ILE A 350 -22.02 0.30 25.99
C ILE A 350 -22.12 1.37 27.08
N SER A 351 -22.53 0.98 28.28
CA SER A 351 -22.74 1.90 29.42
C SER A 351 -21.52 2.04 30.34
N ASP A 352 -20.36 1.51 29.94
CA ASP A 352 -19.14 1.52 30.74
C ASP A 352 -18.56 2.95 30.81
N GLU A 353 -18.35 3.45 32.03
CA GLU A 353 -17.87 4.83 32.27
C GLU A 353 -16.56 5.15 31.56
N ARG A 354 -15.73 4.14 31.27
CA ARG A 354 -14.47 4.31 30.52
C ARG A 354 -14.69 4.84 29.10
N TYR A 355 -15.86 4.62 28.52
CA TYR A 355 -16.24 5.12 27.20
C TYR A 355 -17.14 6.37 27.29
N GLY A 356 -17.26 6.98 28.48
CA GLY A 356 -18.07 8.18 28.70
C GLY A 356 -17.73 9.34 27.76
N CYS A 357 -16.47 9.45 27.33
CA CYS A 357 -16.06 10.44 26.33
C CYS A 357 -16.73 10.25 24.95
N LEU A 358 -17.24 9.06 24.63
CA LEU A 358 -17.97 8.75 23.40
C LEU A 358 -19.49 9.04 23.48
N HIS A 359 -19.93 9.55 24.64
CA HIS A 359 -21.31 10.00 24.80
C HIS A 359 -21.58 11.18 23.87
N LYS A 360 -22.82 11.26 23.40
CA LYS A 360 -23.24 12.27 22.42
C LYS A 360 -22.93 13.69 22.91
N ASP A 361 -23.30 14.00 24.15
CA ASP A 361 -23.14 15.34 24.71
C ASP A 361 -21.67 15.74 24.89
N GLU A 362 -20.80 14.77 25.20
CA GLU A 362 -19.35 14.99 25.32
C GLU A 362 -18.70 15.30 23.96
N ILE A 363 -19.08 14.53 22.92
CA ILE A 363 -18.61 14.76 21.56
C ILE A 363 -19.15 16.09 21.03
N ASP A 364 -20.43 16.39 21.23
CA ASP A 364 -21.05 17.65 20.78
C ASP A 364 -20.40 18.86 21.48
N THR A 365 -20.12 18.77 22.79
CA THR A 365 -19.39 19.82 23.53
C THR A 365 -17.97 19.99 23.01
N PHE A 366 -17.30 18.88 22.69
CA PHE A 366 -15.96 18.92 22.14
C PHE A 366 -15.94 19.51 20.71
N GLN A 367 -16.93 19.17 19.88
CA GLN A 367 -17.13 19.75 18.56
C GLN A 367 -17.24 21.28 18.64
N ILE A 368 -18.09 21.81 19.52
CA ILE A 368 -18.24 23.25 19.74
C ILE A 368 -16.89 23.91 20.12
N THR A 369 -16.04 23.20 20.86
CA THR A 369 -14.71 23.71 21.24
C THR A 369 -13.80 23.84 20.03
N ILE A 370 -13.79 22.83 19.14
CA ILE A 370 -13.03 22.87 17.89
C ILE A 370 -13.54 23.98 16.97
N GLU A 371 -14.86 24.08 16.79
CA GLU A 371 -15.49 25.10 15.95
C GLU A 371 -15.15 26.52 16.41
N ARG A 372 -15.06 26.76 17.73
CA ARG A 372 -14.64 28.06 18.29
C ARG A 372 -13.19 28.39 17.95
N LEU A 373 -12.28 27.42 18.06
CA LEU A 373 -10.88 27.61 17.66
C LEU A 373 -10.75 27.86 16.16
N LEU A 374 -11.48 27.11 15.34
CA LEU A 374 -11.50 27.30 13.89
C LEU A 374 -12.05 28.69 13.50
N ALA A 375 -13.15 29.13 14.13
CA ALA A 375 -13.66 30.49 13.95
C ALA A 375 -12.63 31.56 14.37
N LYS A 376 -11.79 31.25 15.36
CA LYS A 376 -10.67 32.13 15.77
C LYS A 376 -9.58 32.19 14.72
N ALA A 377 -9.19 31.05 14.15
CA ALA A 377 -8.21 30.98 13.08
C ALA A 377 -8.66 31.82 11.87
N ILE A 378 -9.90 31.65 11.42
CA ILE A 378 -10.50 32.42 10.33
C ILE A 378 -10.52 33.92 10.64
N LEU A 379 -10.80 34.31 11.89
CA LEU A 379 -10.76 35.71 12.31
C LEU A 379 -9.34 36.28 12.22
N ILE A 380 -8.35 35.56 12.77
CA ILE A 380 -6.95 35.99 12.76
C ILE A 380 -6.45 36.14 11.31
N GLU A 381 -6.82 35.21 10.45
CA GLU A 381 -6.51 35.27 9.01
C GLU A 381 -7.17 36.49 8.34
N LYS A 382 -8.47 36.73 8.60
CA LYS A 382 -9.19 37.93 8.12
C LYS A 382 -8.50 39.22 8.56
N LEU A 383 -8.04 39.30 9.81
CA LEU A 383 -7.33 40.47 10.35
C LEU A 383 -5.95 40.63 9.69
N THR A 384 -5.17 39.55 9.61
CA THR A 384 -3.82 39.52 9.06
C THR A 384 -3.80 39.91 7.58
N LYS A 385 -4.74 39.38 6.78
CA LYS A 385 -4.90 39.74 5.36
C LYS A 385 -5.15 41.25 5.16
N ASN A 386 -5.70 41.91 6.18
CA ASN A 386 -5.97 43.35 6.17
C ASN A 386 -4.91 44.15 6.95
N HIS A 387 -3.78 43.52 7.29
CA HIS A 387 -2.65 44.11 8.01
C HIS A 387 -3.02 44.67 9.39
N ILE A 388 -3.96 43.99 10.06
CA ILE A 388 -4.30 44.24 11.46
C ILE A 388 -3.62 43.16 12.29
N GLU A 389 -2.75 43.56 13.21
CA GLU A 389 -2.05 42.66 14.13
C GLU A 389 -3.03 42.09 15.16
N TYR A 390 -3.04 40.78 15.35
CA TYR A 390 -3.86 40.14 16.37
C TYR A 390 -3.05 39.94 17.66
N LEU A 391 -3.62 40.35 18.78
CA LEU A 391 -3.03 40.21 20.11
C LEU A 391 -4.05 39.63 21.09
N ASN A 392 -3.70 38.53 21.78
CA ASN A 392 -4.51 38.04 22.89
C ASN A 392 -4.10 38.77 24.16
N ALA A 393 -5.04 39.45 24.81
CA ALA A 393 -4.81 40.22 26.02
C ALA A 393 -4.23 39.36 27.17
N PHE A 394 -4.61 38.08 27.22
CA PHE A 394 -4.16 37.18 28.28
C PHE A 394 -2.68 36.80 28.15
N ASP A 395 -2.10 36.83 26.95
CA ASP A 395 -0.69 36.50 26.74
C ASP A 395 0.28 37.53 27.37
N LEU A 396 -0.24 38.70 27.77
CA LEU A 396 0.55 39.80 28.34
C LEU A 396 0.65 39.73 29.87
N ARG A 397 0.03 38.74 30.50
CA ARG A 397 0.01 38.58 31.97
C ARG A 397 1.39 38.09 32.46
N PRO A 398 1.98 38.71 33.50
CA PRO A 398 3.18 38.17 34.15
C PRO A 398 2.83 36.89 34.93
N ASN A 399 3.73 35.89 34.92
CA ASN A 399 3.50 34.57 35.53
C ASN A 399 3.31 34.57 37.07
N GLU A 400 3.54 35.69 37.78
CA GLU A 400 3.67 35.73 39.25
C GLU A 400 2.55 36.49 40.01
N MET A 401 1.48 36.98 39.36
CA MET A 401 0.41 37.75 40.04
C MET A 401 -0.97 37.07 39.99
N SER A 402 -1.58 36.89 41.15
CA SER A 402 -2.90 36.24 41.33
C SER A 402 -4.11 37.15 41.06
N SER A 403 -3.93 38.47 41.00
CA SER A 403 -4.96 39.42 40.55
C SER A 403 -4.36 40.43 39.57
N PHE A 404 -4.84 40.40 38.33
CA PHE A 404 -4.40 41.30 37.25
C PHE A 404 -5.66 41.76 36.51
N LYS A 405 -5.96 43.06 36.54
CA LYS A 405 -7.19 43.63 35.98
C LYS A 405 -7.03 43.94 34.48
N ASN A 406 -8.14 44.15 33.78
CA ASN A 406 -8.09 44.57 32.37
C ASN A 406 -7.38 45.93 32.20
N GLU A 407 -7.47 46.81 33.20
CA GLU A 407 -6.78 48.11 33.25
C GLU A 407 -5.26 47.95 33.24
N ASP A 408 -4.71 46.94 33.92
CA ASP A 408 -3.28 46.67 33.95
C ASP A 408 -2.76 46.20 32.58
N ILE A 409 -3.56 45.38 31.89
CA ILE A 409 -3.27 44.93 30.51
C ILE A 409 -3.26 46.12 29.55
N ASP A 410 -4.27 46.99 29.64
CA ASP A 410 -4.37 48.22 28.84
C ASP A 410 -3.14 49.12 29.02
N ILE A 411 -2.67 49.30 30.27
CA ILE A 411 -1.45 50.07 30.57
C ILE A 411 -0.22 49.44 29.90
N ILE A 412 -0.06 48.12 29.94
CA ILE A 412 1.07 47.43 29.30
C ILE A 412 1.05 47.61 27.79
N ILE A 413 -0.10 47.42 27.15
CA ILE A 413 -0.26 47.56 25.69
C ILE A 413 0.03 49.00 25.27
N LYS A 414 -0.55 49.99 25.97
CA LYS A 414 -0.30 51.40 25.67
C LYS A 414 1.17 51.75 25.81
N ARG A 415 1.84 51.33 26.90
CA ARG A 415 3.29 51.56 27.11
C ARG A 415 4.16 50.93 26.02
N SER A 416 3.84 49.72 25.56
CA SER A 416 4.60 49.07 24.50
C SER A 416 4.42 49.78 23.16
N CYS A 417 3.22 50.28 22.88
CA CYS A 417 2.87 50.98 21.65
C CYS A 417 3.28 52.45 21.61
N SER A 418 3.40 53.15 22.75
CA SER A 418 3.82 54.56 22.82
C SER A 418 5.24 54.83 22.30
N ASN A 419 6.05 53.79 22.12
CA ASN A 419 7.40 53.88 21.57
C ASN A 419 7.45 53.69 20.04
N ASP A 420 6.32 53.44 19.39
CA ASP A 420 6.25 53.22 17.94
C ASP A 420 6.47 54.52 17.16
N LYS A 421 7.06 54.39 15.96
CA LYS A 421 7.33 55.52 15.05
C LYS A 421 6.07 55.98 14.31
N HIS A 422 5.03 55.14 14.29
CA HIS A 422 3.76 55.37 13.60
C HIS A 422 2.62 55.60 14.60
N SER A 423 1.49 56.15 14.14
CA SER A 423 0.28 56.20 14.99
C SER A 423 -0.26 54.78 15.16
N VAL A 424 -0.70 54.41 16.37
CA VAL A 424 -1.22 53.06 16.64
C VAL A 424 -2.71 53.14 16.98
N ILE A 425 -3.54 52.33 16.32
CA ILE A 425 -4.96 52.15 16.70
C ILE A 425 -5.10 50.79 17.37
N LEU A 426 -5.58 50.83 18.62
CA LEU A 426 -5.90 49.66 19.42
C LEU A 426 -7.41 49.43 19.39
N TRP A 427 -7.85 48.24 18.97
CA TRP A 427 -9.26 47.84 18.93
C TRP A 427 -9.52 46.69 19.90
N TYR A 428 -10.21 46.98 20.99
CA TYR A 428 -10.51 46.04 22.06
C TYR A 428 -11.86 45.36 21.82
N SER A 429 -11.86 44.03 21.91
CA SER A 429 -13.03 43.21 21.63
C SER A 429 -12.94 41.85 22.34
N SER A 430 -14.03 41.09 22.30
CA SER A 430 -14.07 39.67 22.71
C SER A 430 -15.00 38.88 21.80
N ASP A 431 -14.84 37.56 21.76
CA ASP A 431 -15.69 36.66 20.96
C ASP A 431 -17.14 36.66 21.43
N ARG A 432 -17.40 37.05 22.69
CA ARG A 432 -18.76 37.29 23.18
C ARG A 432 -19.36 38.53 22.52
N LEU A 433 -18.68 39.67 22.60
CA LEU A 433 -19.17 40.93 22.05
C LEU A 433 -19.38 40.83 20.53
N LYS A 434 -18.46 40.15 19.82
CA LYS A 434 -18.60 39.89 18.38
C LYS A 434 -19.85 39.06 18.06
N ARG A 435 -20.23 38.11 18.91
CA ARG A 435 -21.45 37.30 18.73
C ARG A 435 -22.73 38.05 19.11
N GLU A 436 -22.69 38.85 20.17
CA GLU A 436 -23.85 39.61 20.65
C GLU A 436 -24.15 40.83 19.75
N GLN A 437 -23.13 41.44 19.14
CA GLN A 437 -23.24 42.65 18.32
C GLN A 437 -22.43 42.52 16.99
N PRO A 438 -22.76 41.57 16.10
CA PRO A 438 -21.99 41.30 14.89
C PRO A 438 -22.01 42.48 13.89
N ASP A 439 -23.16 43.14 13.73
CA ASP A 439 -23.29 44.29 12.81
C ASP A 439 -22.42 45.46 13.26
N ARG A 440 -22.36 45.72 14.57
CA ARG A 440 -21.51 46.77 15.14
C ARG A 440 -20.02 46.44 14.99
N TRP A 441 -19.64 45.17 15.16
CA TRP A 441 -18.26 44.72 14.91
C TRP A 441 -17.86 44.95 13.46
N GLU A 442 -18.73 44.60 12.49
CA GLU A 442 -18.44 44.78 11.06
C GLU A 442 -18.40 46.26 10.67
N GLN A 443 -19.26 47.11 11.25
CA GLN A 443 -19.20 48.56 11.08
C GLN A 443 -17.84 49.14 11.53
N ILE A 444 -17.38 48.76 12.73
CA ILE A 444 -16.07 49.20 13.25
C ILE A 444 -14.94 48.69 12.37
N TYR A 445 -15.00 47.41 11.94
CA TYR A 445 -14.02 46.82 11.04
C TYR A 445 -13.92 47.58 9.71
N GLN A 446 -15.05 47.91 9.08
CA GLN A 446 -15.09 48.69 7.84
C GLN A 446 -14.55 50.12 8.05
N GLN A 447 -14.88 50.77 9.16
CA GLN A 447 -14.34 52.09 9.49
C GLN A 447 -12.82 52.07 9.64
N ILE A 448 -12.28 51.13 10.43
CA ILE A 448 -10.84 51.01 10.67
C ILE A 448 -10.08 50.65 9.39
N THR A 449 -10.60 49.73 8.57
CA THR A 449 -9.97 49.34 7.30
C THR A 449 -10.04 50.44 6.23
N SER A 450 -11.05 51.33 6.29
CA SER A 450 -11.17 52.48 5.39
C SER A 450 -10.19 53.62 5.69
N GLN A 451 -9.74 53.77 6.95
CA GLN A 451 -8.79 54.80 7.39
C GLN A 451 -7.32 54.43 7.16
N ARG A 452 -7.06 53.43 6.32
CA ARG A 452 -5.76 52.79 6.15
C ARG A 452 -4.77 53.68 5.37
N HIS A 453 -3.93 54.41 6.10
CA HIS A 453 -2.75 55.11 5.56
C HIS A 453 -1.46 54.34 5.91
N GLN A 454 -0.40 54.47 5.08
CA GLN A 454 0.90 53.79 5.30
C GLN A 454 1.59 54.14 6.64
N ALA A 455 1.11 55.18 7.34
CA ALA A 455 1.70 55.68 8.58
C ALA A 455 0.94 55.27 9.87
N ILE A 456 -0.01 54.32 9.79
CA ILE A 456 -0.83 53.87 10.93
C ILE A 456 -0.69 52.35 11.12
N LYS A 457 -0.36 51.93 12.34
CA LYS A 457 -0.33 50.53 12.78
C LYS A 457 -1.68 50.16 13.43
N LEU A 458 -2.28 49.05 13.05
CA LEU A 458 -3.58 48.59 13.57
C LEU A 458 -3.39 47.31 14.40
N ILE A 459 -3.91 47.28 15.62
CA ILE A 459 -3.83 46.12 16.52
C ILE A 459 -5.22 45.78 17.05
N TYR A 460 -5.69 44.57 16.79
CA TYR A 460 -6.87 43.96 17.39
C TYR A 460 -6.48 43.25 18.68
N VAL A 461 -7.01 43.70 19.81
CA VAL A 461 -6.75 43.11 21.12
C VAL A 461 -7.97 42.33 21.59
N ASP A 462 -7.75 41.04 21.78
CA ASP A 462 -8.77 40.09 22.17
C ASP A 462 -8.75 39.80 23.67
N PHE A 463 -9.84 40.13 24.36
CA PHE A 463 -10.04 39.88 25.78
C PHE A 463 -10.85 38.60 26.07
N THR A 464 -11.04 37.72 25.07
CA THR A 464 -11.85 36.50 25.23
C THR A 464 -11.37 35.60 26.38
N ASN A 465 -10.06 35.56 26.65
CA ASN A 465 -9.48 34.71 27.70
C ASN A 465 -9.30 35.44 29.06
N CYS A 466 -9.67 36.71 29.17
CA CYS A 466 -9.54 37.49 30.41
C CYS A 466 -10.69 37.20 31.40
N GLN A 467 -10.41 37.33 32.70
CA GLN A 467 -11.39 37.06 33.77
C GLN A 467 -12.47 38.14 33.85
N GLU A 468 -12.09 39.41 33.69
CA GLU A 468 -13.01 40.54 33.67
C GLU A 468 -13.61 40.72 32.27
N ARG A 469 -14.93 40.87 32.20
CA ARG A 469 -15.65 41.02 30.93
C ARG A 469 -15.50 42.45 30.41
N LEU A 470 -15.39 42.58 29.08
CA LEU A 470 -15.59 43.87 28.43
C LEU A 470 -17.08 44.20 28.31
N ASP A 471 -17.44 45.43 28.63
CA ASP A 471 -18.80 45.96 28.52
C ASP A 471 -19.16 46.44 27.10
N GLY A 472 -18.16 46.68 26.25
CA GLY A 472 -18.35 47.09 24.85
C GLY A 472 -17.05 47.07 24.03
N PHE A 473 -17.17 47.39 22.74
CA PHE A 473 -16.00 47.61 21.89
C PHE A 473 -15.35 48.97 22.21
N THR A 474 -14.03 48.99 22.32
CA THR A 474 -13.26 50.22 22.57
C THR A 474 -12.22 50.39 21.46
N VAL A 475 -12.10 51.59 20.91
CA VAL A 475 -11.07 51.92 19.91
C VAL A 475 -10.26 53.11 20.45
N VAL A 476 -8.95 52.96 20.56
CA VAL A 476 -8.04 53.97 21.11
C VAL A 476 -6.96 54.29 20.08
N GLN A 477 -6.71 55.57 19.83
CA GLN A 477 -5.64 56.03 18.94
C GLN A 477 -4.49 56.63 19.75
N LEU A 478 -3.27 56.13 19.53
CA LEU A 478 -2.04 56.60 20.16
C LEU A 478 -1.19 57.39 19.14
N PRO A 479 -0.65 58.57 19.51
CA PRO A 479 0.20 59.37 18.64
C PRO A 479 1.60 58.75 18.46
N PRO A 480 2.33 59.08 17.37
CA PRO A 480 3.70 58.60 17.14
C PRO A 480 4.69 59.27 18.10
N LYS A 481 5.81 58.59 18.36
CA LYS A 481 6.87 59.04 19.27
C LYS A 481 7.28 60.52 19.04
N GLY A 482 7.16 61.35 20.08
CA GLY A 482 7.65 62.73 20.10
C GLY A 482 6.60 63.86 20.01
N ARG A 483 5.29 63.55 20.04
CA ARG A 483 4.22 64.54 20.24
C ARG A 483 3.49 64.27 21.56
N SER A 484 3.41 65.27 22.43
CA SER A 484 2.72 65.19 23.73
C SER A 484 1.21 65.05 23.57
N GLU A 485 0.59 64.32 24.50
CA GLU A 485 -0.86 64.24 24.75
C GLU A 485 -1.44 65.62 25.06
N THR A 486 -1.84 66.36 24.04
CA THR A 486 -2.85 67.41 24.17
C THR A 486 -3.63 67.42 22.87
N GLN A 487 -4.95 67.26 22.98
CA GLN A 487 -5.95 67.13 21.91
C GLN A 487 -6.21 65.69 21.43
N LEU A 488 -6.96 64.94 22.25
CA LEU A 488 -7.81 63.88 21.74
C LEU A 488 -9.18 63.99 22.42
N ASP A 489 -9.99 64.95 21.97
CA ASP A 489 -11.43 64.94 22.17
C ASP A 489 -12.11 65.06 20.82
N SER A 490 -13.13 64.22 20.63
CA SER A 490 -14.13 64.22 19.55
C SER A 490 -13.68 63.81 18.13
N LEU A 491 -13.89 62.54 17.79
CA LEU A 491 -14.34 62.14 16.45
C LEU A 491 -15.36 61.00 16.55
N THR A 492 -16.55 61.36 17.05
CA THR A 492 -17.80 60.73 16.67
C THR A 492 -18.33 61.42 15.41
N ASP A 493 -18.71 60.62 14.41
CA ASP A 493 -19.44 60.96 13.18
C ASP A 493 -18.73 61.74 12.04
N ILE A 494 -18.84 61.21 10.79
CA ILE A 494 -19.55 61.83 9.64
C ILE A 494 -19.25 61.07 8.29
N ARG A 495 -20.28 61.10 7.42
CA ARG A 495 -20.58 60.41 6.13
C ARG A 495 -19.93 61.03 4.84
N PRO A 496 -20.11 60.44 3.61
CA PRO A 496 -19.17 60.50 2.47
C PRO A 496 -19.55 61.34 1.21
N GLN A 497 -18.56 61.46 0.28
CA GLN A 497 -18.56 61.72 -1.20
C GLN A 497 -18.13 63.12 -1.76
N PRO A 498 -17.80 63.32 -3.07
CA PRO A 498 -16.76 62.72 -3.96
C PRO A 498 -16.03 63.80 -4.86
N PRO A 499 -15.52 63.58 -6.11
CA PRO A 499 -14.10 63.76 -6.50
C PRO A 499 -13.81 64.85 -7.58
N ARG A 500 -12.51 65.12 -7.90
CA ARG A 500 -12.02 65.74 -9.17
C ARG A 500 -10.47 65.67 -9.25
N THR A 501 -9.85 64.87 -10.13
CA THR A 501 -9.46 65.04 -11.56
C THR A 501 -8.10 65.70 -11.85
N THR A 502 -7.30 65.00 -12.71
CA THR A 502 -6.30 65.46 -13.71
C THR A 502 -4.97 66.06 -13.21
N SER A 503 -3.77 65.87 -13.80
CA SER A 503 -3.31 65.30 -15.09
C SER A 503 -1.76 65.22 -15.15
N VAL A 504 -1.26 64.43 -16.11
CA VAL A 504 0.14 64.09 -16.51
C VAL A 504 0.87 65.24 -17.26
N PRO A 505 2.23 65.32 -17.32
CA PRO A 505 3.02 64.99 -18.55
C PRO A 505 4.43 64.36 -18.29
N LYS A 506 4.86 63.28 -18.99
CA LYS A 506 5.68 63.13 -20.24
C LYS A 506 7.21 63.47 -20.17
N GLN A 507 8.02 62.49 -20.62
CA GLN A 507 9.50 62.46 -20.83
C GLN A 507 9.99 63.31 -22.05
N PRO A 508 11.32 63.47 -22.32
CA PRO A 508 12.09 62.50 -23.17
C PRO A 508 13.65 62.40 -22.94
N LEU A 509 14.27 61.37 -23.57
CA LEU A 509 15.72 61.06 -23.85
C LEU A 509 16.21 61.77 -25.16
N PRO A 510 17.49 61.75 -25.67
CA PRO A 510 18.54 60.68 -25.80
C PRO A 510 20.03 61.16 -25.62
N SER A 511 21.17 60.44 -25.81
CA SER A 511 21.81 59.72 -26.97
C SER A 511 23.20 59.12 -26.55
N GLN A 512 23.55 57.84 -26.80
CA GLN A 512 24.41 57.19 -27.86
C GLN A 512 25.93 57.50 -27.97
N GLU A 513 26.78 56.44 -27.95
CA GLU A 513 27.90 56.03 -28.87
C GLU A 513 28.84 54.99 -28.18
N GLN A 514 28.94 53.72 -28.59
CA GLN A 514 29.69 53.04 -29.68
C GLN A 514 31.19 52.75 -29.43
N GLU A 515 31.59 51.47 -29.40
CA GLU A 515 32.74 50.96 -30.20
C GLU A 515 32.70 49.43 -30.40
N ARG A 516 33.09 48.99 -31.62
CA ARG A 516 33.08 47.62 -32.17
C ARG A 516 34.52 47.11 -32.37
N ARG A 517 34.72 45.78 -32.42
CA ARG A 517 35.51 45.01 -33.45
C ARG A 517 35.60 43.49 -33.10
N SER A 518 34.97 42.61 -33.90
CA SER A 518 35.52 41.71 -34.97
C SER A 518 36.27 40.45 -34.46
N ILE A 519 35.67 39.25 -34.40
CA ILE A 519 35.49 38.17 -35.43
C ILE A 519 36.81 37.55 -35.99
N THR A 520 37.20 36.34 -35.57
CA THR A 520 37.22 35.04 -36.33
C THR A 520 38.05 33.93 -35.62
N PRO A 521 37.77 32.63 -35.87
CA PRO A 521 38.35 31.46 -35.18
C PRO A 521 39.52 30.81 -35.94
N PRO A 522 40.41 30.02 -35.27
CA PRO A 522 40.62 28.60 -35.66
C PRO A 522 41.23 27.72 -34.51
N PRO A 523 41.75 26.51 -34.75
CA PRO A 523 41.15 25.28 -35.29
C PRO A 523 41.30 24.07 -34.32
N PHE A 524 40.65 22.95 -34.64
CA PHE A 524 40.80 21.65 -33.95
C PHE A 524 42.21 21.05 -34.10
N PRO A 525 42.71 20.35 -33.05
CA PRO A 525 43.65 19.26 -33.25
C PRO A 525 43.17 17.94 -32.61
N THR A 526 43.15 16.93 -33.47
CA THR A 526 43.22 15.49 -33.19
C THR A 526 44.52 15.09 -32.49
N THR A 527 44.43 14.37 -31.36
CA THR A 527 45.24 13.17 -31.01
C THR A 527 44.77 12.61 -29.66
N LEU A 528 44.50 11.30 -29.61
CA LEU A 528 44.20 10.52 -28.40
C LEU A 528 45.51 10.07 -27.73
N PRO A 529 45.68 10.22 -26.41
CA PRO A 529 46.68 9.47 -25.66
C PRO A 529 46.05 8.21 -25.03
N ASN A 530 46.71 7.07 -25.30
CA ASN A 530 46.49 5.80 -24.61
C ASN A 530 46.77 5.95 -23.10
N ILE A 531 45.80 5.57 -22.27
CA ILE A 531 46.02 5.31 -20.84
C ILE A 531 45.55 3.88 -20.56
N SER A 532 46.50 3.08 -20.09
CA SER A 532 46.33 1.70 -19.64
C SER A 532 45.39 1.62 -18.45
N TYR A 533 44.28 0.88 -18.58
CA TYR A 533 43.40 0.53 -17.47
C TYR A 533 44.04 -0.58 -16.62
N SER A 534 44.36 -0.29 -15.37
CA SER A 534 44.58 -1.33 -14.36
C SER A 534 43.23 -1.92 -13.96
N THR A 535 42.97 -3.16 -14.38
CA THR A 535 41.74 -3.89 -14.09
C THR A 535 41.85 -4.61 -12.74
N SER A 536 41.69 -3.90 -11.63
CA SER A 536 41.23 -4.52 -10.38
C SER A 536 39.70 -4.34 -10.28
N PRO A 537 38.94 -5.38 -9.90
CA PRO A 537 37.50 -5.24 -9.74
C PRO A 537 37.20 -4.30 -8.56
N LYS A 538 36.40 -3.25 -8.80
CA LYS A 538 35.95 -2.32 -7.76
C LYS A 538 35.12 -3.04 -6.70
N THR A 539 35.23 -2.61 -5.45
CA THR A 539 34.38 -3.08 -4.36
C THR A 539 32.98 -2.48 -4.49
N GLU A 540 31.96 -3.30 -4.72
CA GLU A 540 30.57 -2.84 -4.80
C GLU A 540 29.98 -2.58 -3.40
N LEU A 541 29.34 -1.42 -3.21
CA LEU A 541 28.57 -1.05 -2.03
C LEU A 541 27.07 -1.17 -2.35
N ASN A 542 26.42 -2.21 -1.83
CA ASN A 542 25.01 -2.49 -2.08
C ASN A 542 24.13 -1.84 -1.00
N VAL A 543 23.28 -0.90 -1.42
CA VAL A 543 22.40 -0.12 -0.53
C VAL A 543 20.95 -0.31 -0.93
N LEU A 544 20.14 -0.85 -0.03
CA LEU A 544 18.71 -1.05 -0.22
C LEU A 544 17.93 0.16 0.32
N LEU A 545 17.10 0.78 -0.53
CA LEU A 545 16.23 1.88 -0.11
C LEU A 545 14.83 1.36 0.17
N LEU A 546 14.28 1.60 1.36
CA LEU A 546 12.94 1.17 1.76
C LEU A 546 12.18 2.34 2.39
N GLY A 547 10.87 2.41 2.20
CA GLY A 547 10.05 3.44 2.81
C GLY A 547 8.67 3.53 2.20
N GLU A 548 7.76 4.25 2.85
CA GLU A 548 6.38 4.39 2.38
C GLU A 548 6.30 4.92 0.95
N THR A 549 5.21 4.60 0.26
CA THR A 549 4.85 5.27 -0.99
C THR A 549 4.80 6.79 -0.79
N GLY A 550 5.45 7.56 -1.68
CA GLY A 550 5.46 9.02 -1.58
C GLY A 550 6.41 9.61 -0.53
N VAL A 551 7.28 8.81 0.09
CA VAL A 551 8.35 9.28 0.99
C VAL A 551 9.49 9.99 0.25
N GLY A 552 9.59 9.80 -1.08
CA GLY A 552 10.60 10.47 -1.92
C GLY A 552 11.82 9.60 -2.29
N LYS A 553 11.71 8.28 -2.35
CA LYS A 553 12.81 7.35 -2.72
C LYS A 553 13.42 7.69 -4.10
N SER A 554 12.60 7.75 -5.14
CA SER A 554 13.03 8.05 -6.51
C SER A 554 13.58 9.47 -6.64
N THR A 555 12.95 10.44 -5.98
CA THR A 555 13.44 11.83 -5.89
C THR A 555 14.80 11.91 -5.21
N PHE A 556 15.02 11.11 -4.15
CA PHE A 556 16.32 11.03 -3.48
C PHE A 556 17.41 10.49 -4.40
N ILE A 557 17.14 9.45 -5.20
CA ILE A 557 18.11 8.91 -6.19
C ILE A 557 18.50 9.99 -7.21
N ASN A 558 17.52 10.69 -7.78
CA ASN A 558 17.76 11.79 -8.71
C ASN A 558 18.53 12.96 -8.08
N ALA A 559 18.19 13.34 -6.85
CA ALA A 559 18.92 14.38 -6.14
C ALA A 559 20.38 13.94 -5.87
N PHE A 560 20.57 12.71 -5.40
CA PHE A 560 21.86 12.15 -5.04
C PHE A 560 22.83 12.13 -6.23
N ILE A 561 22.40 11.73 -7.43
CA ILE A 561 23.28 11.76 -8.60
C ILE A 561 23.68 13.18 -9.00
N ASN A 562 22.79 14.15 -8.84
CA ASN A 562 23.14 15.55 -9.11
C ASN A 562 24.09 16.11 -8.06
N TYR A 563 23.97 15.68 -6.79
CA TYR A 563 24.94 15.99 -5.74
C TYR A 563 26.33 15.41 -6.04
N LEU A 564 26.39 14.19 -6.57
CA LEU A 564 27.66 13.58 -7.02
C LEU A 564 28.25 14.29 -8.25
N LYS A 565 27.41 14.81 -9.13
CA LYS A 565 27.85 15.44 -10.38
C LYS A 565 28.34 16.86 -10.20
N PHE A 566 27.61 17.71 -9.50
CA PHE A 566 27.87 19.14 -9.48
C PHE A 566 28.35 19.60 -8.11
N ASP A 567 29.40 20.43 -8.05
CA ASP A 567 29.92 20.98 -6.80
C ASP A 567 28.88 21.89 -6.12
N THR A 568 28.13 22.64 -6.92
CA THR A 568 27.20 23.68 -6.45
C THR A 568 25.89 23.63 -7.23
N LEU A 569 24.81 24.10 -6.60
CA LEU A 569 23.50 24.22 -7.24
C LEU A 569 23.58 25.06 -8.54
N HIS A 570 24.31 26.17 -8.49
CA HIS A 570 24.47 27.07 -9.64
C HIS A 570 25.24 26.44 -10.82
N GLN A 571 26.19 25.53 -10.56
CA GLN A 571 26.77 24.71 -11.62
C GLN A 571 25.73 23.76 -12.23
N ALA A 572 24.88 23.14 -11.40
CA ALA A 572 23.81 22.25 -11.86
C ALA A 572 22.76 22.98 -12.70
N GLU A 573 22.42 24.22 -12.35
CA GLU A 573 21.49 25.07 -13.11
C GLU A 573 22.01 25.39 -14.52
N ARG A 574 23.28 25.78 -14.63
CA ARG A 574 23.96 26.08 -15.90
C ARG A 574 24.18 24.82 -16.73
N GLY A 575 24.40 23.68 -16.07
CA GLY A 575 24.55 22.37 -16.69
C GLY A 575 23.24 21.71 -17.09
N GLN A 576 23.33 20.45 -17.51
CA GLN A 576 22.17 19.57 -17.70
C GLN A 576 22.05 18.63 -16.48
N PRO A 577 21.02 18.80 -15.63
CA PRO A 577 20.74 17.90 -14.53
C PRO A 577 20.55 16.47 -15.02
N ILE A 578 21.02 15.50 -14.24
CA ILE A 578 20.78 14.08 -14.55
C ILE A 578 19.41 13.70 -13.99
N VAL A 579 18.59 13.06 -14.81
CA VAL A 579 17.31 12.48 -14.39
C VAL A 579 17.36 11.01 -14.75
N LEU A 580 17.41 10.16 -13.74
CA LEU A 580 17.43 8.71 -13.91
C LEU A 580 16.02 8.11 -13.86
N ILE A 581 15.15 8.78 -13.08
CA ILE A 581 13.76 8.36 -12.86
C ILE A 581 12.87 9.55 -13.18
N PRO A 582 11.84 9.41 -14.03
CA PRO A 582 10.92 10.50 -14.30
C PRO A 582 10.33 11.06 -12.99
N VAL A 583 10.10 12.37 -12.95
CA VAL A 583 9.44 13.03 -11.82
C VAL A 583 8.31 13.90 -12.33
N SER A 584 7.18 13.83 -11.65
CA SER A 584 6.03 14.70 -11.85
C SER A 584 5.57 15.24 -10.50
N PHE A 585 5.45 16.55 -10.38
CA PHE A 585 4.92 17.19 -9.18
C PHE A 585 4.20 18.49 -9.48
N LEU A 586 3.22 18.82 -8.64
CA LEU A 586 2.53 20.10 -8.67
C LEU A 586 3.37 21.15 -7.91
N LEU A 587 3.51 22.32 -8.50
CA LEU A 587 4.07 23.53 -7.90
C LEU A 587 3.00 24.64 -7.98
N THR A 588 2.89 25.48 -6.96
CA THR A 588 2.08 26.70 -7.02
C THR A 588 3.00 27.91 -7.16
N VAL A 589 2.66 28.84 -8.07
CA VAL A 589 3.48 30.04 -8.35
C VAL A 589 2.65 31.32 -8.29
N GLY A 590 3.31 32.42 -7.93
CA GLY A 590 2.70 33.75 -7.85
C GLY A 590 1.71 33.94 -6.69
N ASP A 591 1.23 35.17 -6.54
CA ASP A 591 0.34 35.57 -5.43
C ASP A 591 -1.07 34.96 -5.54
N GLN A 592 -1.40 34.35 -6.68
CA GLN A 592 -2.71 33.74 -6.97
C GLN A 592 -2.70 32.21 -6.83
N PHE A 593 -1.55 31.62 -6.43
CA PHE A 593 -1.34 30.18 -6.30
C PHE A 593 -1.63 29.40 -7.59
N ASP A 594 -1.16 29.94 -8.73
CA ASP A 594 -1.35 29.27 -10.02
C ASP A 594 -0.69 27.89 -10.02
N GLU A 595 -1.47 26.88 -10.38
CA GLU A 595 -1.04 25.48 -10.39
C GLU A 595 -0.22 25.16 -11.65
N VAL A 596 1.02 24.73 -11.46
CA VAL A 596 1.94 24.31 -12.52
C VAL A 596 2.40 22.88 -12.28
N VAL A 597 2.06 21.98 -13.19
CA VAL A 597 2.60 20.61 -13.18
C VAL A 597 3.98 20.62 -13.82
N VAL A 598 4.99 20.21 -13.05
CA VAL A 598 6.37 20.06 -13.51
C VAL A 598 6.63 18.59 -13.78
N ASP A 599 6.75 18.23 -15.05
CA ASP A 599 7.21 16.91 -15.49
C ASP A 599 8.67 16.98 -15.95
N PHE A 600 9.49 16.01 -15.58
CA PHE A 600 10.91 16.00 -15.93
C PHE A 600 11.43 14.57 -16.06
N GLY A 601 11.96 14.21 -17.24
CA GLY A 601 12.37 12.85 -17.60
C GLY A 601 11.45 12.19 -18.63
N ASP A 602 11.93 11.11 -19.25
CA ASP A 602 11.17 10.30 -20.22
C ASP A 602 10.27 9.28 -19.53
N ILE A 603 9.19 8.84 -20.19
CA ILE A 603 8.24 7.85 -19.65
C ILE A 603 8.97 6.53 -19.37
N ASP A 604 8.91 6.06 -18.12
CA ASP A 604 9.46 4.76 -17.69
C ASP A 604 8.30 3.79 -17.41
N PRO A 605 8.20 2.64 -18.10
CA PRO A 605 7.15 1.66 -17.86
C PRO A 605 7.20 1.00 -16.47
N ASN A 606 8.31 1.11 -15.73
CA ASN A 606 8.42 0.69 -14.33
C ASN A 606 7.86 1.73 -13.34
N GLU A 607 7.46 2.92 -13.82
CA GLU A 607 6.90 4.00 -13.02
C GLU A 607 5.44 4.27 -13.43
N SER A 608 4.49 4.12 -12.50
CA SER A 608 3.07 4.38 -12.74
C SER A 608 2.63 5.65 -12.00
N TYR A 609 2.34 6.71 -12.75
CA TYR A 609 1.88 8.01 -12.23
C TYR A 609 0.35 8.16 -12.24
N GLU A 610 -0.39 7.12 -12.62
CA GLU A 610 -1.82 7.22 -12.96
C GLU A 610 -2.76 7.33 -11.74
N ARG A 611 -2.29 7.09 -10.50
CA ARG A 611 -3.12 7.18 -9.28
C ARG A 611 -2.37 7.69 -8.05
N HIS A 612 -2.93 8.69 -7.36
CA HIS A 612 -2.41 9.17 -6.07
C HIS A 612 -2.45 8.07 -4.99
N GLY A 613 -1.29 7.70 -4.45
CA GLY A 613 -1.14 6.75 -3.33
C GLY A 613 -0.79 5.30 -3.71
N GLN A 614 -0.63 4.96 -4.99
CA GLN A 614 0.01 3.71 -5.40
C GLN A 614 1.53 3.85 -5.38
N SER A 615 2.27 2.75 -5.13
CA SER A 615 3.72 2.78 -5.32
C SER A 615 4.01 3.21 -6.75
N VAL A 616 4.84 4.24 -6.94
CA VAL A 616 5.19 4.75 -8.28
C VAL A 616 6.05 3.68 -8.97
N THR A 617 7.11 3.22 -8.29
CA THR A 617 7.96 2.11 -8.71
C THR A 617 7.25 0.76 -8.57
N GLN A 618 7.14 -0.03 -9.64
CA GLN A 618 6.46 -1.33 -9.63
C GLN A 618 7.38 -2.53 -9.30
N GLN A 619 8.65 -2.49 -9.73
CA GLN A 619 9.64 -3.52 -9.48
C GLN A 619 10.97 -2.93 -9.00
N CYS A 620 11.75 -3.72 -8.25
CA CYS A 620 13.07 -3.31 -7.77
C CYS A 620 14.02 -3.00 -8.94
N LYS A 621 14.69 -1.85 -8.91
CA LYS A 621 15.62 -1.41 -9.96
C LYS A 621 16.93 -0.92 -9.32
N SER A 622 18.07 -1.25 -9.91
CA SER A 622 19.38 -0.82 -9.41
C SER A 622 20.04 0.25 -10.26
N TYR A 623 20.64 1.21 -9.58
CA TYR A 623 21.43 2.29 -10.16
C TYR A 623 22.86 2.15 -9.67
N LEU A 624 23.80 1.95 -10.59
CA LEU A 624 25.22 1.72 -10.28
C LEU A 624 26.04 2.99 -10.60
N PHE A 625 26.72 3.50 -9.58
CA PHE A 625 27.55 4.70 -9.62
C PHE A 625 29.01 4.34 -9.36
N ASP A 626 29.91 4.75 -10.25
CA ASP A 626 31.36 4.56 -10.05
C ASP A 626 31.94 5.66 -9.14
N LEU A 627 31.94 5.45 -7.81
CA LEU A 627 32.41 6.48 -6.87
C LEU A 627 33.87 6.87 -7.07
N ASN A 628 34.75 5.89 -7.30
CA ASN A 628 36.17 6.07 -7.61
C ASN A 628 36.76 4.79 -8.22
N ASP A 629 38.09 4.70 -8.32
CA ASP A 629 38.80 3.54 -8.85
C ASP A 629 38.71 2.29 -7.96
N LYS A 630 38.29 2.45 -6.69
CA LYS A 630 38.24 1.38 -5.68
C LYS A 630 36.81 0.93 -5.36
N TYR A 631 35.82 1.82 -5.44
CA TYR A 631 34.45 1.57 -5.00
C TYR A 631 33.42 1.93 -6.07
N SER A 632 32.37 1.11 -6.17
CA SER A 632 31.13 1.44 -6.86
C SER A 632 29.95 1.37 -5.89
N LEU A 633 28.93 2.21 -6.07
CA LEU A 633 27.73 2.25 -5.25
C LEU A 633 26.54 1.74 -6.06
N ARG A 634 25.84 0.74 -5.53
CA ARG A 634 24.57 0.25 -6.07
C ARG A 634 23.44 0.72 -5.16
N LEU A 635 22.65 1.70 -5.61
CA LEU A 635 21.37 2.04 -4.96
C LEU A 635 20.27 1.16 -5.54
N ILE A 636 19.55 0.45 -4.68
CA ILE A 636 18.45 -0.43 -5.05
C ILE A 636 17.16 0.28 -4.67
N ASP A 637 16.46 0.78 -5.68
CA ASP A 637 15.12 1.34 -5.52
C ASP A 637 14.11 0.19 -5.41
N THR A 638 13.15 0.36 -4.52
CA THR A 638 12.15 -0.68 -4.21
C THR A 638 10.74 -0.11 -4.30
N PRO A 639 9.74 -0.96 -4.58
CA PRO A 639 8.34 -0.56 -4.44
C PRO A 639 8.08 0.02 -3.05
N GLY A 640 7.28 1.08 -2.99
CA GLY A 640 6.82 1.67 -1.74
C GLY A 640 6.04 0.69 -0.88
N ILE A 641 6.27 0.79 0.42
CA ILE A 641 5.59 0.01 1.45
C ILE A 641 4.28 0.72 1.84
N GLY A 642 3.20 -0.02 2.09
CA GLY A 642 1.89 0.56 2.40
C GLY A 642 1.13 0.92 1.14
N ASP A 643 1.09 -0.01 0.18
CA ASP A 643 0.37 0.15 -1.08
C ASP A 643 -1.14 0.27 -0.84
N THR A 644 -1.80 1.23 -1.52
CA THR A 644 -3.26 1.41 -1.44
C THR A 644 -4.05 0.21 -1.97
N ARG A 645 -3.38 -0.77 -2.59
CA ARG A 645 -3.93 -2.08 -2.99
C ARG A 645 -4.03 -3.12 -1.86
N GLY A 646 -3.51 -2.83 -0.66
CA GLY A 646 -3.70 -3.66 0.54
C GLY A 646 -2.56 -4.64 0.87
N ILE A 647 -2.76 -5.44 1.92
CA ILE A 647 -1.75 -6.31 2.56
C ILE A 647 -1.18 -7.38 1.61
N ASP A 648 -1.99 -7.91 0.70
CA ASP A 648 -1.54 -8.92 -0.26
C ASP A 648 -0.53 -8.36 -1.26
N GLN A 649 -0.71 -7.10 -1.67
CA GLN A 649 0.26 -6.42 -2.54
C GLN A 649 1.55 -6.11 -1.78
N ASP A 650 1.47 -5.69 -0.52
CA ASP A 650 2.66 -5.47 0.31
C ASP A 650 3.42 -6.78 0.57
N THR A 651 2.72 -7.90 0.73
CA THR A 651 3.35 -9.23 0.84
C THR A 651 4.11 -9.58 -0.43
N LYS A 652 3.51 -9.37 -1.61
CA LYS A 652 4.18 -9.53 -2.90
C LYS A 652 5.37 -8.59 -3.06
N ASN A 653 5.25 -7.32 -2.65
CA ASN A 653 6.32 -6.34 -2.70
C ASN A 653 7.50 -6.78 -1.81
N ILE A 654 7.24 -7.27 -0.59
CA ILE A 654 8.25 -7.83 0.31
C ILE A 654 8.91 -9.05 -0.33
N ASP A 655 8.14 -9.99 -0.89
CA ASP A 655 8.69 -11.20 -1.50
C ASP A 655 9.54 -10.86 -2.75
N HIS A 656 9.14 -9.85 -3.53
CA HIS A 656 9.95 -9.29 -4.63
C HIS A 656 11.27 -8.70 -4.12
N ILE A 657 11.22 -7.89 -3.05
CA ILE A 657 12.42 -7.30 -2.43
C ILE A 657 13.36 -8.40 -1.93
N LEU A 658 12.83 -9.39 -1.21
CA LEU A 658 13.60 -10.53 -0.68
C LEU A 658 14.24 -11.36 -1.79
N THR A 659 13.50 -11.62 -2.87
CA THR A 659 14.00 -12.33 -4.04
C THR A 659 15.13 -11.54 -4.71
N TYR A 660 14.96 -10.23 -4.89
CA TYR A 660 15.97 -9.36 -5.49
C TYR A 660 17.27 -9.34 -4.67
N ILE A 661 17.18 -9.08 -3.36
CA ILE A 661 18.38 -9.04 -2.52
C ILE A 661 19.06 -10.40 -2.41
N SER A 662 18.32 -11.52 -2.50
CA SER A 662 18.90 -12.86 -2.43
C SER A 662 19.89 -13.19 -3.56
N ASN A 663 19.86 -12.41 -4.65
CA ASN A 663 20.79 -12.51 -5.76
C ASN A 663 22.10 -11.72 -5.55
N LEU A 664 22.15 -10.88 -4.51
CA LEU A 664 23.33 -10.11 -4.12
C LEU A 664 24.21 -10.94 -3.18
N SER A 665 25.53 -10.76 -3.27
CA SER A 665 26.46 -11.43 -2.35
C SER A 665 26.37 -10.90 -0.91
N HIS A 666 26.09 -9.61 -0.76
CA HIS A 666 26.00 -8.91 0.51
C HIS A 666 25.22 -7.60 0.36
N VAL A 667 24.78 -7.05 1.50
CA VAL A 667 24.22 -5.70 1.61
C VAL A 667 25.06 -4.89 2.59
N ASN A 668 25.45 -3.68 2.22
CA ASN A 668 26.24 -2.79 3.07
C ASN A 668 25.33 -1.92 3.95
N ALA A 669 24.18 -1.51 3.41
CA ALA A 669 23.20 -0.71 4.14
C ALA A 669 21.76 -0.99 3.72
N ILE A 670 20.86 -0.91 4.70
CA ILE A 670 19.41 -0.92 4.53
C ILE A 670 18.91 0.44 5.04
N CYS A 671 18.62 1.35 4.11
CA CYS A 671 18.18 2.71 4.40
C CYS A 671 16.65 2.74 4.49
N LEU A 672 16.15 3.00 5.70
CA LEU A 672 14.73 3.26 5.97
C LEU A 672 14.45 4.76 5.80
N LEU A 673 13.80 5.10 4.69
CA LEU A 673 13.39 6.46 4.34
C LEU A 673 12.07 6.82 5.01
N LEU A 674 12.03 7.99 5.65
CA LEU A 674 10.94 8.48 6.49
C LEU A 674 10.73 9.99 6.27
N LYS A 675 9.50 10.49 6.45
CA LYS A 675 9.26 11.93 6.62
C LYS A 675 9.37 12.30 8.10
N PRO A 676 9.94 13.45 8.47
CA PRO A 676 10.18 13.80 9.88
C PRO A 676 8.94 14.35 10.60
N ASN A 677 7.93 14.82 9.86
CA ASN A 677 6.71 15.45 10.41
C ASN A 677 5.51 14.49 10.50
N THR A 678 5.75 13.19 10.53
CA THR A 678 4.67 12.22 10.68
C THR A 678 4.22 12.21 12.15
N SER A 679 2.98 12.63 12.41
CA SER A 679 2.39 12.66 13.76
C SER A 679 1.98 11.28 14.27
N ARG A 680 1.89 10.26 13.39
CA ARG A 680 1.61 8.86 13.70
C ARG A 680 2.31 7.95 12.71
N LEU A 681 3.02 6.92 13.16
CA LEU A 681 3.49 5.85 12.26
C LEU A 681 2.26 5.03 11.85
N ASN A 682 2.00 4.96 10.55
CA ASN A 682 0.90 4.18 10.00
C ASN A 682 0.97 2.71 10.47
N ILE A 683 -0.16 2.12 10.88
CA ILE A 683 -0.25 0.71 11.33
C ILE A 683 0.30 -0.23 10.25
N PHE A 684 0.01 0.07 8.98
CA PHE A 684 0.52 -0.69 7.84
C PHE A 684 2.05 -0.60 7.74
N PHE A 685 2.60 0.61 7.83
CA PHE A 685 4.05 0.81 7.80
C PHE A 685 4.76 0.16 8.99
N ARG A 686 4.20 0.26 10.20
CA ARG A 686 4.70 -0.45 11.38
C ARG A 686 4.69 -1.96 11.17
N SER A 687 3.61 -2.52 10.64
CA SER A 687 3.51 -3.95 10.31
C SER A 687 4.56 -4.36 9.28
N CYS A 688 4.72 -3.61 8.20
CA CYS A 688 5.66 -3.92 7.14
C CYS A 688 7.13 -3.77 7.58
N ILE A 689 7.48 -2.74 8.35
CA ILE A 689 8.81 -2.61 8.92
C ILE A 689 9.06 -3.74 9.92
N ASN A 690 8.11 -4.08 10.80
CA ASN A 690 8.26 -5.22 11.71
C ASN A 690 8.47 -6.53 10.94
N GLN A 691 7.67 -6.80 9.90
CA GLN A 691 7.84 -7.98 9.05
C GLN A 691 9.23 -7.98 8.40
N LEU A 692 9.64 -6.87 7.78
CA LEU A 692 10.98 -6.73 7.21
C LEU A 692 12.08 -7.00 8.25
N LEU A 693 12.00 -6.37 9.42
CA LEU A 693 12.98 -6.53 10.49
C LEU A 693 13.00 -7.95 11.06
N THR A 694 11.87 -8.68 11.05
CA THR A 694 11.86 -10.11 11.41
C THR A 694 12.56 -11.00 10.37
N TYR A 695 12.67 -10.57 9.11
CA TYR A 695 13.56 -11.23 8.15
C TYR A 695 15.00 -10.87 8.41
N ILE A 696 15.27 -9.68 8.97
CA ILE A 696 16.62 -9.24 9.25
C ILE A 696 17.18 -9.96 10.50
N SER A 697 18.18 -10.83 10.38
CA SER A 697 18.80 -11.42 11.58
C SER A 697 19.42 -10.34 12.46
N PRO A 698 19.52 -10.53 13.79
CA PRO A 698 20.08 -9.51 14.69
C PRO A 698 21.48 -9.00 14.30
N ALA A 699 22.26 -9.81 13.57
CA ALA A 699 23.55 -9.39 13.03
C ALA A 699 23.44 -8.28 11.97
N GLY A 700 22.35 -8.24 11.20
CA GLY A 700 22.08 -7.25 10.16
C GLY A 700 21.54 -5.92 10.68
N TYR A 701 21.11 -5.84 11.94
CA TYR A 701 20.63 -4.60 12.56
C TYR A 701 21.66 -3.47 12.55
N LYS A 702 22.95 -3.80 12.51
CA LYS A 702 24.05 -2.82 12.41
C LYS A 702 24.16 -2.15 11.05
N ASN A 703 23.50 -2.70 10.03
CA ASN A 703 23.47 -2.18 8.67
C ASN A 703 22.18 -1.39 8.39
N ILE A 704 21.28 -1.26 9.37
CA ILE A 704 20.06 -0.46 9.26
C ILE A 704 20.38 1.01 9.55
N ILE A 705 19.96 1.86 8.62
CA ILE A 705 20.21 3.31 8.62
C ILE A 705 18.87 4.03 8.47
N PHE A 706 18.67 5.11 9.23
CA PHE A 706 17.48 5.94 9.11
C PHE A 706 17.77 7.18 8.27
N CYS A 707 16.98 7.39 7.22
CA CYS A 707 17.10 8.52 6.31
C CYS A 707 15.82 9.35 6.34
N PHE A 708 15.86 10.56 6.88
CA PHE A 708 14.72 11.47 6.88
C PHE A 708 14.76 12.34 5.63
N THR A 709 13.77 12.19 4.75
CA THR A 709 13.56 13.04 3.58
C THR A 709 12.71 14.25 3.94
N ASN A 710 12.72 15.30 3.13
CA ASN A 710 11.91 16.51 3.35
C ASN A 710 12.15 17.16 4.73
N SER A 711 13.41 17.12 5.20
CA SER A 711 13.76 17.51 6.58
C SER A 711 14.06 18.99 6.78
N ARG A 712 13.90 19.82 5.75
CA ARG A 712 14.08 21.27 5.85
C ARG A 712 13.16 21.90 6.91
N ALA A 713 11.89 21.50 6.94
CA ALA A 713 10.88 22.00 7.88
C ALA A 713 11.18 21.63 9.35
N THR A 714 12.07 20.66 9.59
CA THR A 714 12.50 20.22 10.92
C THR A 714 13.96 20.55 11.20
N PHE A 715 14.50 21.57 10.52
CA PHE A 715 15.89 22.00 10.68
C PHE A 715 16.90 20.85 10.50
N TYR A 716 16.62 19.95 9.56
CA TYR A 716 17.42 18.74 9.28
C TYR A 716 17.55 17.80 10.50
N ALA A 717 16.43 17.66 11.24
CA ALA A 717 16.29 16.72 12.34
C ALA A 717 15.13 15.71 12.09
N PRO A 718 15.11 14.56 12.79
CA PRO A 718 14.08 13.53 12.64
C PRO A 718 12.63 13.94 12.97
N GLY A 719 12.41 15.13 13.54
CA GLY A 719 11.09 15.66 13.90
C GLY A 719 10.27 14.74 14.81
N ASP A 720 8.95 14.86 14.72
CA ASP A 720 7.96 14.08 15.48
C ASP A 720 8.03 12.58 15.19
N THR A 721 8.56 12.20 14.01
CA THR A 721 8.69 10.79 13.63
C THR A 721 9.80 10.07 14.40
N GLY A 722 10.85 10.78 14.84
CA GLY A 722 11.96 10.21 15.60
C GLY A 722 11.52 9.46 16.88
N PRO A 723 10.80 10.11 17.81
CA PRO A 723 10.30 9.46 19.02
C PRO A 723 9.36 8.28 18.75
N LEU A 724 8.50 8.37 17.73
CA LEU A 724 7.59 7.28 17.36
C LEU A 724 8.35 6.05 16.87
N LEU A 725 9.39 6.26 16.06
CA LEU A 725 10.26 5.20 15.56
C LEU A 725 11.04 4.55 16.70
N GLN A 726 11.61 5.34 17.62
CA GLN A 726 12.28 4.79 18.80
C GLN A 726 11.36 3.88 19.62
N LYS A 727 10.12 4.33 19.87
CA LYS A 727 9.12 3.52 20.58
C LYS A 727 8.81 2.22 19.84
N MET A 728 8.64 2.27 18.51
CA MET A 728 8.39 1.10 17.69
C MET A 728 9.53 0.07 17.77
N LEU A 729 10.78 0.52 17.74
CA LEU A 729 11.97 -0.35 17.85
C LEU A 729 12.04 -1.03 19.21
N VAL A 730 11.75 -0.28 20.29
CA VAL A 730 11.69 -0.81 21.67
C VAL A 730 10.56 -1.82 21.82
N ASP A 731 9.34 -1.47 21.40
CA ASP A 731 8.16 -2.35 21.49
C ASP A 731 8.36 -3.65 20.69
N GLY A 732 9.07 -3.58 19.56
CA GLY A 732 9.38 -4.73 18.70
C GLY A 732 10.60 -5.55 19.15
N ASN A 733 11.27 -5.16 20.25
CA ASN A 733 12.50 -5.78 20.75
C ASN A 733 13.62 -5.83 19.70
N PHE A 734 13.73 -4.79 18.87
CA PHE A 734 14.78 -4.65 17.87
C PHE A 734 15.95 -3.85 18.46
N ASN A 735 17.11 -4.50 18.61
CA ASN A 735 18.34 -3.86 19.11
C ASN A 735 19.03 -3.01 18.02
N ILE A 736 18.29 -2.10 17.40
CA ILE A 736 18.79 -1.15 16.39
C ILE A 736 18.99 0.20 17.09
N PRO A 737 20.22 0.75 17.14
CA PRO A 737 20.44 2.05 17.75
C PRO A 737 19.71 3.14 16.93
N PHE A 738 19.15 4.14 17.58
CA PHE A 738 18.66 5.35 16.92
C PHE A 738 19.48 6.55 17.41
N GLN A 739 20.54 6.88 16.68
CA GLN A 739 21.52 7.90 17.04
C GLN A 739 21.88 8.78 15.85
N LYS A 740 22.50 9.95 16.09
CA LYS A 740 22.96 10.84 15.01
C LYS A 740 23.95 10.14 14.06
N THR A 741 24.72 9.17 14.56
CA THR A 741 25.71 8.40 13.77
C THR A 741 25.07 7.57 12.67
N ASN A 742 23.88 7.00 12.87
CA ASN A 742 23.16 6.17 11.89
C ASN A 742 21.83 6.76 11.42
N THR A 743 21.61 8.06 11.69
CA THR A 743 20.42 8.81 11.27
C THR A 743 20.85 10.01 10.45
N PHE A 744 20.33 10.14 9.24
CA PHE A 744 20.71 11.15 8.24
C PHE A 744 19.47 11.92 7.80
N CYS A 745 19.60 13.23 7.62
CA CYS A 745 18.46 14.10 7.31
C CYS A 745 18.78 14.90 6.04
N PHE A 746 17.99 14.69 4.99
CA PHE A 746 18.19 15.28 3.68
C PHE A 746 16.95 16.06 3.26
N ASP A 747 17.14 16.89 2.24
CA ASP A 747 16.06 17.55 1.54
C ASP A 747 16.30 17.48 0.03
N SER A 748 15.34 16.92 -0.70
CA SER A 748 15.46 16.73 -2.17
C SER A 748 14.76 17.84 -2.97
N GLU A 749 14.25 18.87 -2.28
CA GLU A 749 13.56 20.00 -2.90
C GLU A 749 14.50 20.86 -3.76
N SER A 750 15.81 20.87 -3.50
CA SER A 750 16.79 21.54 -4.37
C SER A 750 16.86 20.91 -5.78
N PHE A 751 16.60 19.61 -5.91
CA PHE A 751 16.45 18.95 -7.20
C PHE A 751 15.11 19.30 -7.88
N ARG A 752 14.01 19.39 -7.12
CA ARG A 752 12.71 19.87 -7.66
C ARG A 752 12.82 21.30 -8.17
N TYR A 753 13.54 22.15 -7.45
CA TYR A 753 13.90 23.50 -7.90
C TYR A 753 14.65 23.47 -9.24
N LEU A 754 15.67 22.61 -9.40
CA LEU A 754 16.37 22.46 -10.69
C LEU A 754 15.42 22.04 -11.84
N ALA A 755 14.53 21.09 -11.60
CA ALA A 755 13.55 20.65 -12.58
C ALA A 755 12.58 21.80 -12.97
N ALA A 756 12.10 22.57 -11.99
CA ALA A 756 11.24 23.72 -12.20
C ALA A 756 11.93 24.83 -13.01
N ARG A 757 13.20 25.13 -12.71
CA ARG A 757 14.02 26.11 -13.48
C ARG A 757 14.18 25.71 -14.94
N LYS A 758 14.32 24.41 -15.24
CA LYS A 758 14.36 23.91 -16.62
C LYS A 758 13.03 24.05 -17.36
N ARG A 759 11.91 24.21 -16.64
CA ARG A 759 10.59 24.59 -17.20
C ARG A 759 10.35 26.11 -17.21
N HIS A 760 11.41 26.92 -17.06
CA HIS A 760 11.36 28.38 -17.06
C HIS A 760 10.52 29.00 -15.95
N ILE A 761 10.38 28.30 -14.81
CA ILE A 761 9.74 28.86 -13.62
C ILE A 761 10.73 29.78 -12.92
N ASN A 762 10.28 31.00 -12.60
CA ASN A 762 11.08 32.01 -11.92
C ASN A 762 10.92 31.89 -10.40
N PHE A 763 12.03 32.09 -9.69
CA PHE A 763 12.10 32.13 -8.23
C PHE A 763 12.78 33.45 -7.84
N ASP A 764 12.41 34.00 -6.68
CA ASP A 764 13.07 35.19 -6.16
C ASP A 764 14.43 34.86 -5.53
N HIS A 765 15.22 35.90 -5.23
CA HIS A 765 16.58 35.74 -4.70
C HIS A 765 16.61 35.01 -3.34
N ASP A 766 15.59 35.18 -2.50
CA ASP A 766 15.55 34.55 -1.17
C ASP A 766 15.24 33.05 -1.30
N GLN A 767 14.33 32.69 -2.20
CA GLN A 767 14.05 31.30 -2.57
C GLN A 767 15.28 30.61 -3.17
N GLU A 768 15.98 31.27 -4.11
CA GLU A 768 17.22 30.73 -4.71
C GLU A 768 18.29 30.44 -3.65
N LYS A 769 18.43 31.34 -2.66
CA LYS A 769 19.32 31.15 -1.52
C LYS A 769 18.91 29.94 -0.66
N GLU A 770 17.62 29.80 -0.35
CA GLU A 770 17.11 28.69 0.46
C GLU A 770 17.35 27.32 -0.19
N TYR A 771 17.14 27.20 -1.51
CA TYR A 771 17.44 25.96 -2.25
C TYR A 771 18.93 25.68 -2.33
N THR A 772 19.77 26.73 -2.38
CA THR A 772 21.24 26.60 -2.32
C THR A 772 21.70 26.06 -0.96
N ASP A 773 21.15 26.57 0.14
CA ASP A 773 21.45 26.09 1.49
C ASP A 773 20.99 24.64 1.70
N SER A 774 19.82 24.29 1.13
CA SER A 774 19.32 22.91 1.11
C SER A 774 20.22 21.96 0.33
N TRP A 775 20.70 22.38 -0.84
CA TRP A 775 21.68 21.63 -1.64
C TRP A 775 22.95 21.35 -0.82
N ASN A 776 23.57 22.38 -0.25
CA ASN A 776 24.82 22.25 0.50
C ASN A 776 24.68 21.34 1.73
N THR A 777 23.56 21.48 2.47
CA THR A 777 23.26 20.63 3.62
C THR A 777 23.09 19.17 3.20
N SER A 778 22.31 18.93 2.14
CA SER A 778 22.03 17.58 1.66
C SER A 778 23.27 16.90 1.04
N VAL A 779 24.15 17.66 0.38
CA VAL A 779 25.47 17.19 -0.08
C VAL A 779 26.32 16.74 1.11
N THR A 780 26.39 17.56 2.16
CA THR A 780 27.18 17.26 3.37
C THR A 780 26.69 15.98 4.06
N GLU A 781 25.38 15.85 4.24
CA GLU A 781 24.78 14.63 4.80
C GLU A 781 24.97 13.41 3.89
N SER A 782 25.02 13.60 2.56
CA SER A 782 25.22 12.51 1.59
C SER A 782 26.64 11.96 1.66
N ILE A 783 27.62 12.84 1.83
CA ILE A 783 29.02 12.48 2.10
C ILE A 783 29.10 11.73 3.43
N ARG A 784 28.43 12.21 4.47
CA ARG A 784 28.39 11.55 5.79
C ARG A 784 27.79 10.14 5.69
N LEU A 785 26.71 9.98 4.93
CA LEU A 785 26.07 8.70 4.68
C LEU A 785 27.03 7.73 3.99
N LEU A 786 27.67 8.15 2.90
CA LEU A 786 28.63 7.30 2.18
C LEU A 786 29.80 6.87 3.06
N ASN A 787 30.38 7.79 3.82
CA ASN A 787 31.43 7.48 4.79
C ASN A 787 30.97 6.44 5.81
N TYR A 788 29.77 6.62 6.35
CA TYR A 788 29.23 5.67 7.31
C TYR A 788 29.07 4.28 6.70
N ILE A 789 28.50 4.19 5.49
CA ILE A 789 28.29 2.93 4.76
C ILE A 789 29.63 2.22 4.46
N GLN A 790 30.65 2.96 4.02
CA GLN A 790 31.98 2.41 3.72
C GLN A 790 32.66 1.77 4.94
N THR A 791 32.38 2.25 6.15
CA THR A 791 32.93 1.66 7.39
C THR A 791 32.15 0.44 7.90
N ARG A 792 30.99 0.12 7.32
CA ARG A 792 30.18 -1.01 7.78
C ARG A 792 30.75 -2.31 7.26
N GLN A 793 30.75 -3.33 8.13
CA GLN A 793 31.00 -4.70 7.68
C GLN A 793 29.84 -5.14 6.77
N PRO A 794 30.14 -5.70 5.58
CA PRO A 794 29.13 -6.29 4.70
C PRO A 794 28.24 -7.27 5.46
N TYR A 795 26.93 -7.06 5.38
CA TYR A 795 25.98 -8.03 5.87
C TYR A 795 25.75 -9.08 4.78
N TYR A 796 26.37 -10.24 4.97
CA TYR A 796 26.14 -11.39 4.11
C TYR A 796 24.77 -11.98 4.43
N LEU A 797 23.97 -12.16 3.39
CA LEU A 797 22.58 -12.61 3.41
C LEU A 797 22.47 -14.11 3.76
N LYS A 798 23.05 -14.53 4.89
CA LYS A 798 22.94 -15.89 5.46
C LYS A 798 21.73 -15.95 6.39
N TRP A 799 20.57 -15.78 5.78
CA TRP A 799 19.28 -15.81 6.46
C TRP A 799 18.88 -17.24 6.79
N LEU A 800 18.50 -17.52 8.04
CA LEU A 800 17.73 -18.71 8.39
C LEU A 800 16.33 -18.22 8.78
N SER A 801 15.35 -18.30 7.88
CA SER A 801 13.94 -17.99 8.17
C SER A 801 12.99 -18.88 7.36
N PRO A 802 11.75 -19.12 7.84
CA PRO A 802 10.78 -19.91 7.09
C PRO A 802 10.52 -19.37 5.66
N ARG A 803 10.41 -18.04 5.50
CA ARG A 803 10.23 -17.41 4.19
C ARG A 803 11.46 -17.53 3.30
N LYS A 804 12.67 -17.40 3.86
CA LYS A 804 13.88 -17.66 3.07
C LYS A 804 13.93 -19.11 2.62
N ALA A 805 13.57 -20.07 3.48
CA ALA A 805 13.49 -21.46 3.10
C ALA A 805 12.50 -21.67 1.94
N MET A 806 11.34 -20.99 1.93
CA MET A 806 10.40 -21.03 0.80
C MET A 806 11.05 -20.57 -0.52
N ILE A 807 11.78 -19.45 -0.50
CA ILE A 807 12.50 -18.92 -1.68
C ILE A 807 13.57 -19.91 -2.15
N ASP A 808 14.36 -20.47 -1.21
CA ASP A 808 15.42 -21.43 -1.51
C ASP A 808 14.85 -22.73 -2.08
N ILE A 809 13.79 -23.26 -1.48
CA ILE A 809 13.10 -24.48 -1.94
C ILE A 809 12.53 -24.28 -3.34
N SER A 810 11.92 -23.13 -3.61
CA SER A 810 11.37 -22.80 -4.93
C SER A 810 12.47 -22.72 -6.00
N MET A 811 13.62 -22.10 -5.67
CA MET A 811 14.79 -22.05 -6.56
C MET A 811 15.41 -23.44 -6.78
N LEU A 812 15.40 -24.31 -5.77
CA LEU A 812 15.97 -25.65 -5.82
C LEU A 812 15.08 -26.68 -6.51
N ALA A 813 13.78 -26.44 -6.59
CA ALA A 813 12.81 -27.42 -7.05
C ALA A 813 13.17 -28.00 -8.43
N ARG A 814 13.48 -27.13 -9.41
CA ARG A 814 13.88 -27.61 -10.75
C ARG A 814 15.24 -28.31 -10.77
N PRO A 815 16.33 -27.74 -10.23
CA PRO A 815 17.62 -28.45 -10.14
C PRO A 815 17.53 -29.85 -9.50
N ILE A 816 16.72 -30.00 -8.45
CA ILE A 816 16.50 -31.27 -7.75
C ILE A 816 15.81 -32.27 -8.67
N ILE A 817 14.73 -31.87 -9.35
CA ILE A 817 13.94 -32.77 -10.19
C ILE A 817 14.62 -33.07 -11.53
N GLU A 818 15.38 -32.14 -12.12
CA GLU A 818 16.24 -32.40 -13.28
C GLU A 818 17.32 -33.44 -12.95
N THR A 819 17.98 -33.28 -11.80
CA THR A 819 18.97 -34.27 -11.32
C THR A 819 18.31 -35.63 -11.07
N LEU A 820 17.08 -35.65 -10.56
CA LEU A 820 16.30 -36.87 -10.40
C LEU A 820 16.03 -37.55 -11.76
N ARG A 821 15.64 -36.78 -12.78
CA ARG A 821 15.42 -37.30 -14.15
C ARG A 821 16.70 -37.85 -14.77
N LEU A 822 17.83 -37.17 -14.58
CA LEU A 822 19.17 -37.63 -15.00
C LEU A 822 19.52 -38.99 -14.38
N ILE A 823 19.25 -39.17 -13.08
CA ILE A 823 19.45 -40.44 -12.37
C ILE A 823 18.60 -41.54 -13.01
N ILE A 824 17.34 -41.24 -13.37
CA ILE A 824 16.44 -42.21 -14.01
C ILE A 824 16.95 -42.61 -15.40
N TYR A 825 17.42 -41.66 -16.21
CA TYR A 825 18.02 -41.96 -17.52
C TYR A 825 19.20 -42.93 -17.39
N ASN A 826 20.15 -42.61 -16.52
CA ASN A 826 21.34 -43.44 -16.30
C ASN A 826 21.01 -44.81 -15.70
N TRP A 827 19.98 -44.89 -14.86
CA TRP A 827 19.48 -46.18 -14.37
C TRP A 827 18.91 -47.04 -15.51
N LYS A 828 18.14 -46.45 -16.43
CA LYS A 828 17.59 -47.18 -17.58
C LYS A 828 18.65 -47.61 -18.59
N LEU A 829 19.72 -46.85 -18.77
CA LEU A 829 20.89 -47.30 -19.56
C LEU A 829 21.53 -48.57 -18.97
N ASN A 830 21.73 -48.57 -17.66
CA ASN A 830 22.31 -49.71 -16.94
C ASN A 830 21.41 -50.95 -17.04
N GLU A 831 20.09 -50.79 -16.88
CA GLU A 831 19.11 -51.88 -17.06
C GLU A 831 19.12 -52.43 -18.50
N ALA A 832 19.38 -51.58 -19.49
CA ALA A 832 19.55 -51.95 -20.89
C ALA A 832 20.94 -52.55 -21.22
N LYS A 833 21.79 -52.78 -20.22
CA LYS A 833 23.15 -53.33 -20.34
C LYS A 833 24.15 -52.44 -21.09
N LEU A 834 23.89 -51.13 -21.16
CA LEU A 834 24.81 -50.12 -21.72
C LEU A 834 25.72 -49.56 -20.61
N PHE A 835 26.54 -50.43 -20.00
CA PHE A 835 27.26 -50.12 -18.76
C PHE A 835 28.43 -49.12 -18.93
N PHE A 836 28.91 -48.92 -20.16
CA PHE A 836 30.01 -48.02 -20.47
C PHE A 836 29.55 -46.64 -20.95
N ASN A 837 28.24 -46.37 -20.86
CA ASN A 837 27.67 -45.12 -21.30
C ASN A 837 26.96 -44.42 -20.14
N GLN A 838 27.00 -43.09 -20.16
CA GLN A 838 26.21 -42.26 -19.26
C GLN A 838 25.72 -41.00 -19.97
N ILE A 839 24.59 -40.49 -19.47
CA ILE A 839 24.12 -39.15 -19.77
C ILE A 839 24.61 -38.23 -18.66
N ILE A 840 25.25 -37.14 -19.05
CA ILE A 840 25.63 -36.04 -18.17
C ILE A 840 24.75 -34.83 -18.43
N LEU A 841 24.67 -33.96 -17.42
CA LEU A 841 23.88 -32.73 -17.46
C LEU A 841 24.82 -31.52 -17.42
N ASN A 842 24.74 -30.71 -18.45
CA ASN A 842 25.35 -29.40 -18.53
C ASN A 842 24.30 -28.31 -18.29
N SER A 843 24.68 -27.29 -17.53
CA SER A 843 23.81 -26.19 -17.18
C SER A 843 24.52 -24.90 -17.56
N ASN A 844 23.84 -24.07 -18.34
CA ASN A 844 24.36 -22.81 -18.86
C ASN A 844 23.46 -21.65 -18.43
N PRO A 845 24.02 -20.50 -18.06
CA PRO A 845 23.22 -19.33 -17.72
C PRO A 845 22.52 -18.74 -18.96
N ILE A 846 21.40 -18.05 -18.73
CA ILE A 846 20.63 -17.33 -19.75
C ILE A 846 20.33 -15.89 -19.33
N ASP A 847 20.25 -15.02 -20.31
CA ASP A 847 20.06 -13.58 -20.17
C ASP A 847 18.64 -13.11 -20.59
N PHE A 848 17.74 -14.03 -20.95
CA PHE A 848 16.36 -13.74 -21.33
C PHE A 848 15.34 -14.49 -20.46
N GLU A 849 14.08 -14.02 -20.45
CA GLU A 849 12.97 -14.75 -19.84
C GLU A 849 12.43 -15.82 -20.77
N MET A 850 12.21 -17.01 -20.21
CA MET A 850 11.68 -18.13 -20.95
C MET A 850 10.81 -18.96 -20.02
N CYS A 851 9.65 -19.42 -20.49
CA CYS A 851 8.74 -20.23 -19.71
C CYS A 851 8.59 -21.61 -20.35
N THR A 852 8.56 -22.68 -19.55
CA THR A 852 8.37 -24.06 -20.04
C THR A 852 7.11 -24.25 -20.89
N CYS A 853 6.06 -23.45 -20.68
CA CYS A 853 4.79 -23.54 -21.42
C CYS A 853 4.70 -22.58 -22.62
N CYS A 854 5.53 -21.53 -22.65
CA CYS A 854 5.49 -20.51 -23.71
C CYS A 854 6.67 -20.60 -24.67
N ALA A 855 7.74 -21.30 -24.28
CA ALA A 855 8.92 -21.50 -25.11
C ALA A 855 8.63 -22.49 -26.23
N GLN A 856 9.26 -22.27 -27.38
CA GLN A 856 9.33 -23.29 -28.41
C GLN A 856 10.18 -24.46 -27.87
N SER A 857 9.77 -25.69 -28.13
CA SER A 857 10.46 -26.89 -27.65
C SER A 857 10.76 -27.83 -28.81
N ASN A 858 11.95 -28.41 -28.81
CA ASN A 858 12.37 -29.43 -29.77
C ASN A 858 12.76 -30.71 -29.05
N ALA A 859 12.45 -31.86 -29.64
CA ALA A 859 12.97 -33.14 -29.16
C ALA A 859 14.35 -33.39 -29.80
N VAL A 860 15.36 -33.63 -28.98
CA VAL A 860 16.75 -33.88 -29.38
C VAL A 860 17.15 -35.29 -28.98
N GLU A 861 17.78 -36.03 -29.89
CA GLU A 861 18.28 -37.38 -29.61
C GLU A 861 19.58 -37.31 -28.79
N VAL A 862 19.60 -38.01 -27.65
CA VAL A 862 20.73 -38.09 -26.73
C VAL A 862 20.93 -39.56 -26.33
N GLY A 863 21.83 -40.23 -27.05
CA GLY A 863 21.98 -41.68 -26.95
C GLY A 863 20.68 -42.39 -27.33
N PRO A 864 20.17 -43.35 -26.52
CA PRO A 864 18.92 -44.05 -26.82
C PRO A 864 17.65 -43.32 -26.35
N PHE A 865 17.75 -42.05 -25.94
CA PHE A 865 16.61 -41.25 -25.48
C PHE A 865 16.40 -40.03 -26.36
N TRP A 866 15.17 -39.53 -26.36
CA TRP A 866 14.83 -38.21 -26.86
C TRP A 866 14.54 -37.27 -25.70
N ILE A 867 15.13 -36.08 -25.68
CA ILE A 867 14.99 -35.12 -24.58
C ILE A 867 14.42 -33.81 -25.12
N THR A 868 13.50 -33.21 -24.37
CA THR A 868 12.91 -31.91 -24.73
C THR A 868 13.89 -30.79 -24.40
N GLU A 869 14.33 -30.05 -25.40
CA GLU A 869 15.12 -28.83 -25.27
C GLU A 869 14.28 -27.59 -25.58
N TYR A 870 14.48 -26.54 -24.79
CA TYR A 870 13.77 -25.28 -24.93
C TYR A 870 14.54 -24.30 -25.82
N GLN A 871 13.86 -23.63 -26.75
CA GLN A 871 14.45 -22.65 -27.65
C GLN A 871 13.84 -21.26 -27.47
N ARG A 872 14.66 -20.24 -27.77
CA ARG A 872 14.24 -18.84 -27.81
C ARG A 872 13.34 -18.62 -29.03
N VAL A 873 12.14 -18.10 -28.81
CA VAL A 873 11.27 -17.67 -29.91
C VAL A 873 11.82 -16.36 -30.48
N ALA A 874 12.27 -16.38 -31.75
CA ALA A 874 12.66 -15.17 -32.47
C ALA A 874 11.40 -14.47 -33.00
N LEU A 875 10.82 -13.54 -32.22
CA LEU A 875 9.69 -12.72 -32.68
C LEU A 875 10.22 -11.42 -33.29
N GLY A 876 9.88 -11.18 -34.55
CA GLY A 876 10.24 -9.96 -35.29
C GLY A 876 9.53 -8.71 -34.75
N ASN A 877 10.31 -7.63 -34.61
CA ASN A 877 10.05 -6.17 -34.55
C ASN A 877 8.71 -5.54 -34.09
N TYR A 878 7.68 -6.26 -33.65
CA TYR A 878 6.43 -5.66 -33.15
C TYR A 878 5.84 -6.46 -32.00
N VAL A 879 6.51 -6.48 -30.84
CA VAL A 879 5.85 -6.76 -29.55
C VAL A 879 6.57 -5.95 -28.47
N ASN A 880 5.78 -5.20 -27.68
CA ASN A 880 6.22 -4.48 -26.49
C ASN A 880 7.10 -5.35 -25.58
N GLN A 881 8.14 -4.77 -24.98
CA GLN A 881 9.11 -5.42 -24.08
C GLN A 881 8.51 -5.90 -22.72
N HIS A 882 7.21 -6.16 -22.64
CA HIS A 882 6.51 -6.56 -21.41
C HIS A 882 5.52 -7.70 -21.67
N HIS A 883 6.03 -8.88 -22.01
CA HIS A 883 5.30 -10.11 -21.71
C HIS A 883 5.92 -10.78 -20.49
N VAL A 884 5.69 -10.17 -19.33
CA VAL A 884 5.70 -10.93 -18.07
C VAL A 884 4.60 -11.97 -18.21
N CYS A 885 4.96 -13.25 -18.16
CA CYS A 885 4.04 -14.38 -18.26
C CYS A 885 2.91 -14.23 -17.21
N SER A 886 1.70 -13.86 -17.66
CA SER A 886 0.60 -13.39 -16.80
C SER A 886 -0.28 -14.51 -16.22
N SER A 887 0.29 -15.66 -15.88
CA SER A 887 -0.47 -16.89 -15.63
C SER A 887 -0.26 -17.46 -14.22
N ASN A 888 -1.36 -17.60 -13.48
CA ASN A 888 -1.44 -18.35 -12.22
C ASN A 888 -1.31 -19.87 -12.48
N GLY A 889 -0.23 -20.49 -11.98
CA GLY A 889 -0.23 -21.89 -11.52
C GLY A 889 0.38 -22.99 -12.40
N LYS A 890 0.79 -22.77 -13.66
CA LYS A 890 1.36 -23.85 -14.52
C LYS A 890 2.63 -23.49 -15.31
N HIS A 891 3.11 -22.26 -15.20
CA HIS A 891 4.17 -21.72 -16.03
C HIS A 891 5.48 -21.64 -15.22
N PHE A 892 6.49 -22.46 -15.55
CA PHE A 892 7.79 -22.43 -14.88
C PHE A 892 8.77 -21.56 -15.63
N LEU A 893 9.37 -20.59 -14.93
CA LEU A 893 10.48 -19.84 -15.49
C LEU A 893 11.66 -20.80 -15.68
N VAL A 894 12.18 -20.83 -16.91
CA VAL A 894 13.47 -21.44 -17.19
C VAL A 894 14.50 -20.40 -16.82
N GLU A 895 15.30 -20.72 -15.81
CA GLU A 895 16.32 -19.83 -15.26
C GLU A 895 17.75 -20.27 -15.58
N ALA A 896 17.92 -21.45 -16.16
CA ALA A 896 19.15 -21.94 -16.74
C ALA A 896 18.83 -22.92 -17.87
N MET A 897 19.67 -22.95 -18.89
CA MET A 897 19.57 -23.90 -19.99
C MET A 897 20.25 -25.20 -19.63
N VAL A 898 19.47 -26.27 -19.60
CA VAL A 898 19.93 -27.62 -19.32
C VAL A 898 20.11 -28.36 -20.63
N GLN A 899 21.31 -28.89 -20.86
CA GLN A 899 21.67 -29.70 -22.01
C GLN A 899 22.20 -31.05 -21.54
N HIS A 900 21.90 -32.09 -22.31
CA HIS A 900 22.28 -33.46 -21.98
C HIS A 900 23.25 -33.98 -23.03
N GLU A 901 24.32 -34.62 -22.57
CA GLU A 901 25.34 -35.21 -23.44
C GLU A 901 25.48 -36.70 -23.12
N PHE A 902 25.59 -37.51 -24.16
CA PHE A 902 25.83 -38.94 -24.06
C PHE A 902 27.33 -39.21 -24.23
N ILE A 903 27.96 -39.77 -23.20
CA ILE A 903 29.41 -40.00 -23.17
C ILE A 903 29.74 -41.47 -22.92
N ASP A 904 30.90 -41.89 -23.45
CA ASP A 904 31.46 -43.25 -23.33
C ASP A 904 32.25 -43.41 -22.03
N GLU A 905 31.58 -43.20 -20.90
CA GLU A 905 32.12 -43.45 -19.57
C GLU A 905 31.15 -44.28 -18.73
N PRO A 906 31.65 -45.19 -17.88
CA PRO A 906 30.77 -45.98 -17.04
C PRO A 906 30.05 -45.11 -16.03
N ALA A 907 28.71 -45.18 -16.01
CA ALA A 907 27.93 -44.63 -14.91
C ALA A 907 28.41 -45.30 -13.61
N GLY A 908 28.93 -44.52 -12.65
CA GLY A 908 29.52 -45.03 -11.40
C GLY A 908 28.54 -45.72 -10.42
N LEU A 909 27.42 -46.25 -10.90
CA LEU A 909 26.23 -46.59 -10.12
C LEU A 909 26.13 -48.12 -9.89
N LYS A 910 26.46 -48.58 -8.68
CA LYS A 910 26.23 -49.97 -8.23
C LYS A 910 24.73 -50.19 -7.92
N ASN A 911 24.09 -51.14 -8.60
CA ASN A 911 22.63 -51.31 -8.75
C ASN A 911 21.76 -51.54 -7.48
N GLU A 912 22.30 -51.82 -6.29
CA GLU A 912 21.47 -52.26 -5.14
C GLU A 912 21.21 -51.21 -4.05
N ARG A 913 22.00 -50.12 -3.98
CA ARG A 913 21.80 -49.05 -2.96
C ARG A 913 20.86 -47.92 -3.39
N TRP A 914 20.39 -47.93 -4.63
CA TRP A 914 19.68 -46.80 -5.22
C TRP A 914 18.23 -46.68 -4.75
N GLN A 915 17.49 -47.77 -4.64
CA GLN A 915 16.07 -47.71 -4.26
C GLN A 915 15.87 -47.11 -2.85
N SER A 916 16.69 -47.50 -1.88
CA SER A 916 16.65 -46.95 -0.52
C SER A 916 17.08 -45.47 -0.49
N SER A 917 18.13 -45.12 -1.24
CA SER A 917 18.61 -43.74 -1.38
C SER A 917 17.59 -42.83 -2.09
N PHE A 918 16.88 -43.37 -3.08
CA PHE A 918 15.87 -42.68 -3.87
C PHE A 918 14.59 -42.40 -3.05
N ASN A 919 14.13 -43.39 -2.28
CA ASN A 919 13.01 -43.17 -1.35
C ASN A 919 13.35 -42.11 -0.29
N ASN A 920 14.58 -42.11 0.22
CA ASN A 920 15.05 -41.07 1.15
C ASN A 920 15.12 -39.70 0.48
N PHE A 921 15.59 -39.63 -0.77
CA PHE A 921 15.64 -38.39 -1.56
C PHE A 921 14.25 -37.77 -1.74
N LEU A 922 13.25 -38.58 -2.11
CA LEU A 922 11.86 -38.13 -2.24
C LEU A 922 11.27 -37.69 -0.90
N LEU A 923 11.48 -38.47 0.16
CA LEU A 923 11.00 -38.13 1.50
C LEU A 923 11.55 -36.78 1.98
N LYS A 924 12.81 -36.47 1.68
CA LYS A 924 13.40 -35.15 1.97
C LYS A 924 12.68 -34.02 1.23
N CYS A 925 12.34 -34.20 -0.04
CA CYS A 925 11.55 -33.23 -0.80
C CYS A 925 10.17 -33.01 -0.15
N ASP A 926 9.47 -34.11 0.18
CA ASP A 926 8.14 -34.06 0.78
C ASP A 926 8.16 -33.43 2.19
N ARG A 927 9.23 -33.65 2.96
CA ARG A 927 9.48 -33.00 4.26
C ARG A 927 9.65 -31.50 4.14
N LEU A 928 10.38 -31.01 3.12
CA LEU A 928 10.52 -29.57 2.86
C LEU A 928 9.15 -28.93 2.57
N ILE A 929 8.33 -29.56 1.73
CA ILE A 929 6.98 -29.08 1.43
C ILE A 929 6.05 -29.15 2.64
N HIS A 930 6.11 -30.24 3.40
CA HIS A 930 5.32 -30.40 4.62
C HIS A 930 5.64 -29.29 5.63
N TYR A 931 6.93 -28.98 5.82
CA TYR A 931 7.36 -27.86 6.66
C TYR A 931 6.77 -26.53 6.19
N LEU A 932 6.86 -26.19 4.90
CA LEU A 932 6.32 -24.92 4.39
C LEU A 932 4.80 -24.81 4.57
N ARG A 933 4.07 -25.92 4.39
CA ARG A 933 2.62 -25.99 4.67
C ARG A 933 2.31 -25.77 6.14
N GLN A 934 3.08 -26.37 7.05
CA GLN A 934 2.92 -26.15 8.50
C GLN A 934 3.15 -24.69 8.91
N GLN A 935 4.00 -23.96 8.19
CA GLN A 935 4.26 -22.54 8.42
C GLN A 935 3.22 -21.62 7.75
N GLY A 936 2.23 -22.17 7.03
CA GLY A 936 1.24 -21.38 6.28
C GLY A 936 1.83 -20.64 5.07
N LEU A 937 3.00 -21.06 4.58
CA LEU A 937 3.72 -20.41 3.47
C LEU A 937 3.38 -20.99 2.09
N LEU A 938 2.69 -22.13 2.05
CA LEU A 938 2.24 -22.78 0.82
C LEU A 938 0.83 -23.34 0.98
N THR A 939 0.02 -23.21 -0.07
CA THR A 939 -1.27 -23.90 -0.15
C THR A 939 -1.07 -25.36 -0.60
N HIS A 940 -2.14 -26.17 -0.56
CA HIS A 940 -2.06 -27.57 -0.96
C HIS A 940 -1.72 -27.76 -2.45
N ASP A 941 -2.13 -26.83 -3.30
CA ASP A 941 -2.00 -26.90 -4.76
C ASP A 941 -0.65 -26.34 -5.28
N ASP A 942 0.15 -25.71 -4.41
CA ASP A 942 1.36 -24.96 -4.81
C ASP A 942 2.68 -25.77 -4.68
N ASP A 943 2.68 -27.11 -4.72
CA ASP A 943 3.93 -27.89 -4.60
C ASP A 943 4.83 -27.72 -5.85
N PRO A 944 5.95 -26.98 -5.75
CA PRO A 944 6.77 -26.66 -6.91
C PRO A 944 7.41 -27.90 -7.53
N PHE A 945 7.73 -28.91 -6.73
CA PHE A 945 8.33 -30.12 -7.26
C PHE A 945 7.31 -31.00 -7.98
N GLN A 946 6.09 -31.11 -7.43
CA GLN A 946 5.01 -31.90 -8.04
C GLN A 946 4.67 -31.37 -9.43
N CYS A 947 4.60 -30.05 -9.57
CA CYS A 947 4.30 -29.42 -10.85
C CYS A 947 5.39 -29.68 -11.91
N ILE A 948 6.67 -29.68 -11.51
CA ILE A 948 7.78 -29.98 -12.43
C ILE A 948 7.75 -31.45 -12.87
N ILE A 949 7.43 -32.38 -11.96
CA ILE A 949 7.23 -33.79 -12.31
C ILE A 949 6.10 -33.95 -13.32
N GLU A 950 4.99 -33.23 -13.14
CA GLU A 950 3.88 -33.24 -14.09
C GLU A 950 4.28 -32.72 -15.46
N ARG A 951 5.08 -31.65 -15.50
CA ARG A 951 5.63 -31.14 -16.76
C ARG A 951 6.51 -32.17 -17.46
N PHE A 952 7.41 -32.85 -16.74
CA PHE A 952 8.24 -33.89 -17.35
C PHE A 952 7.42 -35.08 -17.84
N LEU A 953 6.34 -35.45 -17.14
CA LEU A 953 5.41 -36.48 -17.61
C LEU A 953 4.71 -36.09 -18.92
N GLU A 954 4.38 -34.81 -19.09
CA GLU A 954 3.85 -34.28 -20.35
C GLU A 954 4.89 -34.30 -21.47
N GLU A 955 6.12 -33.89 -21.20
CA GLU A 955 7.23 -33.92 -22.17
C GLU A 955 7.51 -35.34 -22.67
N GLU A 956 7.62 -36.32 -21.77
CA GLU A 956 7.80 -37.73 -22.15
C GLU A 956 6.61 -38.27 -22.96
N LEU A 957 5.39 -37.81 -22.65
CA LEU A 957 4.21 -38.16 -23.42
C LEU A 957 4.28 -37.55 -24.84
N GLN A 958 4.65 -36.28 -24.97
CA GLN A 958 4.78 -35.61 -26.26
C GLN A 958 5.83 -36.28 -27.14
N ILE A 959 7.00 -36.60 -26.57
CA ILE A 959 8.04 -37.38 -27.26
C ILE A 959 7.46 -38.70 -27.77
N SER A 960 6.71 -39.44 -26.95
CA SER A 960 6.13 -40.72 -27.37
C SER A 960 5.10 -40.63 -28.51
N GLN A 961 4.63 -39.43 -28.84
CA GLN A 961 3.64 -39.18 -29.91
C GLN A 961 4.28 -38.71 -31.23
N ILE A 962 5.58 -38.36 -31.24
CA ILE A 962 6.26 -37.93 -32.45
C ILE A 962 6.39 -39.12 -33.41
N GLN A 963 5.87 -38.95 -34.63
CA GLN A 963 6.01 -39.94 -35.68
C GLN A 963 7.48 -40.02 -36.12
N HIS A 964 7.99 -41.24 -36.34
CA HIS A 964 9.36 -41.55 -36.80
C HIS A 964 10.51 -41.52 -35.76
N ILE A 965 10.22 -41.48 -34.46
CA ILE A 965 11.26 -41.63 -33.41
C ILE A 965 11.07 -42.90 -32.57
N ASP A 966 12.16 -43.56 -32.14
CA ASP A 966 12.12 -44.65 -31.17
C ASP A 966 12.03 -44.10 -29.74
N SER A 967 10.86 -44.18 -29.14
CA SER A 967 10.56 -43.68 -27.79
C SER A 967 10.43 -44.78 -26.74
N ASN A 968 10.88 -46.01 -27.01
CA ASN A 968 10.74 -47.12 -26.06
C ASN A 968 11.43 -46.86 -24.73
N MET A 969 12.63 -46.26 -24.76
CA MET A 969 13.38 -45.92 -23.54
C MET A 969 12.73 -44.76 -22.77
N ASN A 970 12.22 -43.74 -23.48
CA ASN A 970 11.43 -42.65 -22.89
C ASN A 970 10.16 -43.17 -22.19
N ARG A 971 9.46 -44.16 -22.78
CA ARG A 971 8.28 -44.78 -22.14
C ARG A 971 8.64 -45.40 -20.79
N LYS A 972 9.78 -46.07 -20.68
CA LYS A 972 10.27 -46.62 -19.41
C LYS A 972 10.59 -45.53 -18.40
N VAL A 973 11.17 -44.40 -18.82
CA VAL A 973 11.43 -43.24 -17.94
C VAL A 973 10.11 -42.67 -17.41
N ARG A 974 9.11 -42.54 -18.29
CA ARG A 974 7.77 -42.06 -17.93
C ARG A 974 7.07 -42.93 -16.89
N GLU A 975 7.18 -44.25 -17.00
CA GLU A 975 6.64 -45.18 -16.00
C GLU A 975 7.26 -44.95 -14.61
N VAL A 976 8.57 -44.70 -14.56
CA VAL A 976 9.26 -44.37 -13.31
C VAL A 976 8.77 -43.03 -12.76
N LEU A 977 8.66 -42.00 -13.59
CA LEU A 977 8.13 -40.69 -13.18
C LEU A 977 6.69 -40.80 -12.63
N GLN A 978 5.85 -41.67 -13.20
CA GLN A 978 4.50 -41.95 -12.68
C GLN A 978 4.55 -42.60 -11.30
N SER A 979 5.46 -43.57 -11.10
CA SER A 979 5.65 -44.21 -9.79
C SER A 979 6.14 -43.22 -8.72
N ILE A 980 7.00 -42.26 -9.09
CA ILE A 980 7.47 -41.18 -8.20
C ILE A 980 6.31 -40.30 -7.77
N LYS A 981 5.48 -39.86 -8.74
CA LYS A 981 4.29 -39.04 -8.46
C LYS A 981 3.38 -39.72 -7.43
N GLN A 982 3.12 -41.02 -7.59
CA GLN A 982 2.31 -41.80 -6.64
C GLN A 982 3.00 -41.91 -5.27
N LYS A 983 4.31 -42.18 -5.24
CA LYS A 983 5.07 -42.33 -3.99
C LYS A 983 5.09 -41.03 -3.18
N ARG A 984 5.23 -39.88 -3.83
CA ARG A 984 5.18 -38.57 -3.17
C ARG A 984 3.82 -38.24 -2.58
N GLN A 985 2.74 -38.60 -3.28
CA GLN A 985 1.39 -38.49 -2.73
C GLN A 985 1.25 -39.31 -1.43
N LEU A 986 1.77 -40.54 -1.42
CA LEU A 986 1.78 -41.38 -0.23
C LEU A 986 2.64 -40.79 0.91
N ASN A 987 3.85 -40.30 0.60
CA ASN A 987 4.71 -39.66 1.59
C ASN A 987 4.03 -38.41 2.19
N SER A 988 3.40 -37.57 1.37
CA SER A 988 2.68 -36.38 1.84
C SER A 988 1.51 -36.75 2.74
N GLN A 989 0.78 -37.83 2.45
CA GLN A 989 -0.28 -38.36 3.31
C GLN A 989 0.31 -38.84 4.65
N GLN A 990 1.34 -39.66 4.61
CA GLN A 990 1.99 -40.19 5.81
C GLN A 990 2.56 -39.08 6.72
N LEU A 991 3.22 -38.07 6.14
CA LEU A 991 3.73 -36.90 6.88
C LEU A 991 2.60 -36.11 7.54
N SER A 992 1.46 -35.96 6.86
CA SER A 992 0.27 -35.32 7.44
C SER A 992 -0.36 -36.13 8.58
N GLU A 993 -0.40 -37.46 8.47
CA GLU A 993 -0.94 -38.35 9.50
C GLU A 993 -0.06 -38.40 10.76
N THR A 994 1.26 -38.43 10.56
CA THR A 994 2.26 -38.47 11.64
C THR A 994 2.49 -37.11 12.30
N ASN A 995 2.07 -36.02 11.66
CA ASN A 995 2.27 -34.63 12.10
C ASN A 995 3.74 -34.34 12.46
N GLU A 996 4.68 -34.84 11.65
CA GLU A 996 6.11 -34.66 11.85
C GLU A 996 6.46 -33.15 11.84
N LYS A 997 7.08 -32.65 12.91
CA LYS A 997 7.51 -31.24 13.01
C LYS A 997 9.01 -31.12 12.81
N LEU A 998 9.40 -30.44 11.73
CA LEU A 998 10.80 -30.10 11.46
C LEU A 998 11.13 -28.72 12.05
N SER A 999 12.27 -28.64 12.73
CA SER A 999 12.86 -27.36 13.10
C SER A 999 13.45 -26.67 11.86
N LEU A 1000 13.55 -25.34 11.90
CA LEU A 1000 14.15 -24.55 10.82
C LEU A 1000 15.60 -25.01 10.50
N ASN A 1001 16.37 -25.39 11.53
CA ASN A 1001 17.73 -25.92 11.34
C ASN A 1001 17.74 -27.24 10.56
N GLN A 1002 16.80 -28.14 10.82
CA GLN A 1002 16.67 -29.40 10.07
C GLN A 1002 16.26 -29.15 8.61
N VAL A 1003 15.42 -28.15 8.36
CA VAL A 1003 15.05 -27.73 6.99
C VAL A 1003 16.29 -27.26 6.23
N TYR A 1004 17.11 -26.41 6.84
CA TYR A 1004 18.35 -25.94 6.21
C TYR A 1004 19.42 -27.04 6.10
N GLN A 1005 19.45 -28.03 6.99
CA GLN A 1005 20.29 -29.21 6.81
C GLN A 1005 19.89 -29.97 5.53
N ILE A 1006 18.60 -30.20 5.31
CA ILE A 1006 18.11 -30.85 4.09
C ILE A 1006 18.45 -30.02 2.84
N ILE A 1007 18.23 -28.69 2.89
CA ILE A 1007 18.61 -27.77 1.80
C ILE A 1007 20.11 -27.89 1.50
N ASN A 1008 20.96 -27.84 2.53
CA ASN A 1008 22.41 -27.91 2.37
C ASN A 1008 22.86 -29.25 1.80
N GLU A 1009 22.24 -30.36 2.22
CA GLU A 1009 22.49 -31.68 1.65
C GLU A 1009 22.17 -31.74 0.15
N PHE A 1010 21.07 -31.13 -0.30
CA PHE A 1010 20.77 -31.04 -1.73
C PHE A 1010 21.77 -30.16 -2.47
N THR A 1011 22.13 -28.99 -1.92
CA THR A 1011 23.14 -28.13 -2.55
C THR A 1011 24.53 -28.75 -2.58
N GLY A 1012 24.83 -29.70 -1.69
CA GLY A 1012 26.10 -30.44 -1.70
C GLY A 1012 26.24 -31.42 -2.88
N ILE A 1013 25.16 -31.70 -3.62
CA ILE A 1013 25.19 -32.57 -4.80
C ILE A 1013 25.77 -31.78 -5.99
N PRO A 1014 26.90 -32.19 -6.59
CA PRO A 1014 27.61 -31.40 -7.62
C PRO A 1014 26.73 -30.97 -8.81
N THR A 1015 25.87 -31.86 -9.32
CA THR A 1015 24.97 -31.57 -10.44
C THR A 1015 23.91 -30.52 -10.10
N ILE A 1016 23.42 -30.52 -8.85
CA ILE A 1016 22.47 -29.51 -8.36
C ILE A 1016 23.20 -28.18 -8.18
N GLN A 1017 24.40 -28.19 -7.59
CA GLN A 1017 25.20 -26.98 -7.37
C GLN A 1017 25.53 -26.27 -8.69
N LYS A 1018 25.95 -27.01 -9.72
CA LYS A 1018 26.24 -26.46 -11.06
C LYS A 1018 25.01 -25.76 -11.69
N GLN A 1019 23.82 -26.34 -11.49
CA GLN A 1019 22.56 -25.73 -11.93
C GLN A 1019 22.22 -24.47 -11.13
N ILE A 1020 22.37 -24.48 -9.81
CA ILE A 1020 22.15 -23.31 -8.95
C ILE A 1020 23.09 -22.16 -9.35
N ASP A 1021 24.36 -22.46 -9.61
CA ASP A 1021 25.34 -21.44 -10.00
C ASP A 1021 24.94 -20.79 -11.33
N SER A 1022 24.48 -21.60 -12.29
CA SER A 1022 23.93 -21.09 -13.57
C SER A 1022 22.68 -20.22 -13.36
N ILE A 1023 21.75 -20.63 -12.49
CA ILE A 1023 20.55 -19.86 -12.15
C ILE A 1023 20.94 -18.51 -11.52
N LYS A 1024 21.87 -18.52 -10.55
CA LYS A 1024 22.37 -17.30 -9.91
C LYS A 1024 23.04 -16.38 -10.92
N THR A 1025 23.88 -16.92 -11.80
CA THR A 1025 24.50 -16.14 -12.88
C THR A 1025 23.44 -15.56 -13.83
N SER A 1026 22.41 -16.33 -14.19
CA SER A 1026 21.30 -15.86 -15.04
C SER A 1026 20.53 -14.71 -14.39
N ARG A 1027 20.17 -14.85 -13.11
CA ARG A 1027 19.53 -13.78 -12.35
C ARG A 1027 20.42 -12.54 -12.27
N GLN A 1028 21.72 -12.70 -12.04
CA GLN A 1028 22.67 -11.59 -12.06
C GLN A 1028 22.80 -10.92 -13.43
N LEU A 1029 22.80 -11.69 -14.52
CA LEU A 1029 22.81 -11.15 -15.89
C LEU A 1029 21.53 -10.34 -16.17
N LYS A 1030 20.37 -10.88 -15.81
CA LYS A 1030 19.08 -10.20 -15.92
C LYS A 1030 19.02 -8.92 -15.09
N MET A 1031 19.52 -8.97 -13.84
CA MET A 1031 19.66 -7.77 -13.01
C MET A 1031 20.56 -6.73 -13.68
N LYS A 1032 21.68 -7.13 -14.30
CA LYS A 1032 22.59 -6.24 -15.03
C LYS A 1032 21.96 -5.65 -16.30
N ILE A 1033 21.07 -6.38 -16.97
CA ILE A 1033 20.35 -5.86 -18.16
C ILE A 1033 19.43 -4.70 -17.78
N HIS A 1034 18.79 -4.78 -16.60
CA HIS A 1034 17.92 -3.72 -16.09
C HIS A 1034 18.63 -2.74 -15.14
N GLU A 1035 19.95 -2.85 -15.00
CA GLU A 1035 20.78 -1.97 -14.18
C GLU A 1035 21.16 -0.72 -14.98
N CYS A 1036 20.83 0.44 -14.42
CA CYS A 1036 21.28 1.71 -14.99
C CYS A 1036 22.72 1.97 -14.53
N LYS A 1037 23.70 1.73 -15.41
CA LYS A 1037 25.11 2.08 -15.16
C LYS A 1037 25.37 3.53 -15.53
N ILE A 1038 25.94 4.27 -14.61
CA ILE A 1038 26.20 5.70 -14.76
C ILE A 1038 27.72 5.89 -14.82
N GLN A 1039 28.21 6.28 -16.01
CA GLN A 1039 29.65 6.39 -16.29
C GLN A 1039 30.34 7.40 -15.38
N THR A 1040 31.61 7.11 -15.03
CA THR A 1040 32.51 7.91 -14.18
C THR A 1040 32.56 9.41 -14.51
N ASN A 1041 32.41 9.80 -15.78
CA ASN A 1041 32.39 11.21 -16.19
C ASN A 1041 31.24 12.03 -15.58
N ALA A 1042 30.23 11.36 -15.01
CA ALA A 1042 29.11 11.96 -14.31
C ALA A 1042 29.41 12.40 -12.87
N ILE A 1043 30.54 12.00 -12.27
CA ILE A 1043 30.91 12.37 -10.89
C ILE A 1043 32.02 13.41 -10.97
N GLN A 1044 31.65 14.69 -10.83
CA GLN A 1044 32.58 15.82 -10.94
C GLN A 1044 32.64 16.63 -9.64
N ASN A 1045 31.83 16.28 -8.63
CA ASN A 1045 31.84 16.97 -7.36
C ASN A 1045 33.09 16.62 -6.53
N ARG A 1046 33.94 17.62 -6.31
CA ARG A 1046 35.25 17.52 -5.64
C ARG A 1046 35.12 17.15 -4.16
N ALA A 1047 34.00 17.45 -3.52
CA ALA A 1047 33.74 17.07 -2.14
C ALA A 1047 33.61 15.54 -1.98
N PHE A 1048 33.07 14.87 -3.00
CA PHE A 1048 33.01 13.41 -3.05
C PHE A 1048 34.32 12.78 -3.56
N SER A 1049 35.09 13.48 -4.40
CA SER A 1049 36.38 12.96 -4.87
C SER A 1049 37.48 12.96 -3.78
N ARG A 1050 37.42 13.87 -2.79
CA ARG A 1050 38.35 13.88 -1.64
C ARG A 1050 38.21 12.69 -0.69
N LEU A 1051 37.13 11.90 -0.81
CA LEU A 1051 36.93 10.64 -0.09
C LEU A 1051 38.02 9.58 -0.42
N SER A 1052 38.78 9.75 -1.51
CA SER A 1052 39.87 8.83 -1.88
C SER A 1052 41.16 9.02 -1.08
N ASN A 1053 41.39 10.20 -0.48
CA ASN A 1053 42.72 10.55 0.06
C ASN A 1053 42.78 10.61 1.61
N SER A 1054 41.67 10.39 2.32
CA SER A 1054 41.63 10.43 3.79
C SER A 1054 41.64 9.04 4.45
N LEU A 1055 41.97 8.00 3.68
CA LEU A 1055 42.13 6.61 4.13
C LEU A 1055 43.49 6.01 3.70
N GLU A 1056 44.46 6.85 3.36
CA GLU A 1056 45.89 6.51 3.42
C GLU A 1056 46.47 6.79 4.81
#